data_AF-A0A947LU74-F1
#
_entry.id   AF-A0A947LU74-F1
#
_cell.length_a   1.000
_cell.length_b   1.000
_cell.length_c   1.000
_cell.angle_alpha   90.00
_cell.angle_beta   90.00
_cell.angle_gamma   90.00
#
_symmetry.space_group_name_H-M   'P 1'
#
loop_
_entity.id
_entity.type
_entity.pdbx_description
1 polymer ?
#
loop_
_entity_poly.entity_id
_entity_poly.type
_entity_poly.pdbx_seq_one_letter_code
_entity_poly.pdbx_strand_id
1 'polypeptide(L)'
;MPIARLCPLTEVTALNPLGCWIAERLANNPNALDSEMVLHICSDVQLPELHLNAPLATGSALRTWLQRLPNDTSDTKLPRAPFLILIEGNLQVDGALTSNDTDGTTHLIVTGDTQAQNMVVAGQLLNVGGMLHVDDLLWGHGNHGNHGELRVQGGLTARVAVFTDKYHLHIAGPEQAEFLLDEVRGVAHLAEFSCEVMAAVFDTEFLDDADTGAYGISALLNRDAVLAAVRAGDSATRSSADIHTLSPIAHDLCADNAISVENIMAVLRTPVIAHKQYKAYGWFQQTDFSLCQRHVDEEQDQRDDNVFITVWKTWDFYLSVEQVPLPQGLMARLAAAVLRRTVPTSLQLTLIYRGYIDGEPGDWKALAPDTDPKAWKACQHAWRGVLDYVRKAVGQHRARYPLHQRLKAELTTARIETLTTLPVFTERYNDWWDSDKNGYWEDDIWVGARQPCMHDGEPWGRALKLSWKNGDTAPGDAADNAHSAYQLDVDEARDGPGVVDFTYSQRQSDSRTALPACAADHIARLLRFYGAMEARINTHQQQEQARQSEARRIEATVHLLTTPPLAPDLPDSAVFPVELMVLSGQWQADGERYVAAIRTHQFTLDAADRASADPGAPERSDDDAEEKSEEEAENELPEDPRKASAPTVLQLARVVSAWGDEDLSERFRQRFAFAADAFAPHAAHAGRFIGPVFELDDGRVLACIGAPYEDAAHWVALHGGHAKPLPALKGLGRSSDRSCFAQSDGQHITTHRGFDGPVVARF
;
A
#
# COMPACT_ATOMS: atom_id res chain seq x y z
N MET A 1 -31.78 -36.74 1.69
CA MET A 1 -31.35 -36.09 2.95
C MET A 1 -29.95 -35.57 2.73
N PRO A 2 -29.60 -34.38 3.24
CA PRO A 2 -28.24 -33.86 3.12
C PRO A 2 -27.25 -34.81 3.79
N ILE A 3 -26.18 -35.16 3.06
CA ILE A 3 -25.09 -36.01 3.55
C ILE A 3 -23.83 -35.16 3.53
N ALA A 4 -23.15 -35.06 4.68
CA ALA A 4 -21.83 -34.46 4.78
C ALA A 4 -20.88 -35.47 5.44
N ARG A 5 -19.65 -35.57 4.92
CA ARG A 5 -18.61 -36.46 5.43
C ARG A 5 -17.22 -35.87 5.21
N LEU A 6 -16.28 -36.22 6.07
CA LEU A 6 -14.86 -35.93 5.87
C LEU A 6 -14.21 -37.15 5.23
N CYS A 7 -13.54 -36.98 4.09
CA CYS A 7 -12.87 -38.07 3.37
C CYS A 7 -11.53 -37.61 2.77
N PRO A 8 -10.61 -38.54 2.47
CA PRO A 8 -9.39 -38.20 1.73
C PRO A 8 -9.69 -37.61 0.35
N LEU A 9 -8.82 -36.72 -0.13
CA LEU A 9 -8.95 -36.11 -1.47
C LEU A 9 -9.02 -37.14 -2.59
N THR A 10 -8.31 -38.26 -2.44
CA THR A 10 -8.27 -39.37 -3.41
C THR A 10 -9.65 -39.94 -3.75
N GLU A 11 -10.59 -39.93 -2.79
CA GLU A 11 -11.97 -40.42 -2.99
C GLU A 11 -12.84 -39.53 -3.88
N VAL A 12 -12.48 -38.26 -4.05
CA VAL A 12 -13.28 -37.26 -4.78
C VAL A 12 -12.57 -36.68 -6.00
N THR A 13 -11.41 -37.23 -6.37
CA THR A 13 -10.57 -36.75 -7.49
C THR A 13 -11.30 -36.64 -8.82
N ALA A 14 -12.27 -37.52 -9.09
CA ALA A 14 -13.08 -37.48 -10.30
C ALA A 14 -14.00 -36.25 -10.41
N LEU A 15 -14.24 -35.54 -9.29
CA LEU A 15 -15.05 -34.33 -9.21
C LEU A 15 -14.19 -33.05 -9.27
N ASN A 16 -12.86 -33.18 -9.31
CA ASN A 16 -11.98 -32.04 -9.51
C ASN A 16 -12.12 -31.47 -10.94
N PRO A 17 -12.14 -30.14 -11.11
CA PRO A 17 -12.17 -29.53 -12.44
C PRO A 17 -10.97 -29.94 -13.27
N LEU A 18 -11.19 -30.28 -14.54
CA LEU A 18 -10.11 -30.62 -15.46
C LEU A 18 -9.16 -29.45 -15.66
N GLY A 19 -7.85 -29.69 -15.54
CA GLY A 19 -6.80 -28.69 -15.73
C GLY A 19 -6.72 -27.63 -14.62
N CYS A 20 -7.35 -27.83 -13.45
CA CYS A 20 -7.01 -27.03 -12.27
C CYS A 20 -5.70 -27.54 -11.66
N TRP A 21 -5.01 -26.69 -10.89
CA TRP A 21 -3.70 -27.04 -10.35
C TRP A 21 -3.72 -28.28 -9.45
N ILE A 22 -4.81 -28.54 -8.71
CA ILE A 22 -4.98 -29.76 -7.89
C ILE A 22 -4.97 -30.99 -8.79
N ALA A 23 -5.72 -30.96 -9.89
CA ALA A 23 -5.77 -32.06 -10.84
C ALA A 23 -4.43 -32.27 -11.56
N GLU A 24 -3.74 -31.18 -11.93
CA GLU A 24 -2.40 -31.24 -12.53
C GLU A 24 -1.35 -31.80 -11.56
N ARG A 25 -1.41 -31.40 -10.28
CA ARG A 25 -0.52 -31.89 -9.23
C ARG A 25 -0.68 -33.40 -9.04
N LEU A 26 -1.93 -33.87 -8.96
CA LEU A 26 -2.24 -35.30 -8.85
C LEU A 26 -1.88 -36.08 -10.12
N ALA A 27 -2.00 -35.48 -11.31
CA ALA A 27 -1.56 -36.12 -12.56
C ALA A 27 -0.04 -36.30 -12.60
N ASN A 28 0.73 -35.33 -12.10
CA ASN A 28 2.19 -35.35 -12.06
C ASN A 28 2.74 -36.24 -10.94
N ASN A 29 2.09 -36.21 -9.78
CA ASN A 29 2.43 -37.05 -8.63
C ASN A 29 1.14 -37.49 -7.92
N PRO A 30 0.64 -38.70 -8.22
CA PRO A 30 -0.64 -39.20 -7.71
C PRO A 30 -0.75 -39.22 -6.18
N ASN A 31 0.38 -39.32 -5.48
CA ASN A 31 0.41 -39.44 -4.02
C ASN A 31 0.72 -38.10 -3.32
N ALA A 32 0.82 -36.99 -4.06
CA ALA A 32 1.27 -35.70 -3.52
C ALA A 32 0.35 -35.10 -2.45
N LEU A 33 -0.92 -35.51 -2.42
CA LEU A 33 -1.97 -34.94 -1.57
C LEU A 33 -2.76 -36.06 -0.83
N ASP A 34 -2.15 -37.23 -0.63
CA ASP A 34 -2.81 -38.39 -0.01
C ASP A 34 -3.26 -38.14 1.44
N SER A 35 -2.56 -37.25 2.15
CA SER A 35 -2.89 -36.83 3.51
C SER A 35 -3.97 -35.75 3.59
N GLU A 36 -4.35 -35.16 2.46
CA GLU A 36 -5.27 -34.03 2.44
C GLU A 36 -6.73 -34.46 2.61
N MET A 37 -7.42 -33.76 3.51
CA MET A 37 -8.79 -34.07 3.87
C MET A 37 -9.79 -33.12 3.20
N VAL A 38 -10.89 -33.68 2.71
CA VAL A 38 -11.97 -32.97 2.04
C VAL A 38 -13.24 -33.06 2.85
N LEU A 39 -13.91 -31.93 3.04
CA LEU A 39 -15.30 -31.90 3.48
C LEU A 39 -16.20 -32.05 2.26
N HIS A 40 -16.81 -33.23 2.11
CA HIS A 40 -17.69 -33.58 1.00
C HIS A 40 -19.15 -33.46 1.42
N ILE A 41 -19.91 -32.59 0.75
CA ILE A 41 -21.32 -32.29 1.03
C ILE A 41 -22.17 -32.59 -0.22
N CYS A 42 -23.09 -33.55 -0.11
CA CYS A 42 -24.01 -33.94 -1.18
C CYS A 42 -25.40 -33.31 -0.99
N SER A 43 -25.47 -31.99 -1.06
CA SER A 43 -26.71 -31.22 -1.02
C SER A 43 -26.46 -29.74 -1.30
N ASP A 44 -27.53 -28.99 -1.54
CA ASP A 44 -27.50 -27.54 -1.47
C ASP A 44 -27.14 -27.07 -0.04
N VAL A 45 -26.39 -25.98 0.04
CA VAL A 45 -25.88 -25.40 1.29
C VAL A 45 -26.26 -23.93 1.35
N GLN A 46 -26.88 -23.51 2.45
CA GLN A 46 -27.14 -22.11 2.75
C GLN A 46 -26.46 -21.75 4.08
N LEU A 47 -25.66 -20.69 4.07
CA LEU A 47 -24.90 -20.19 5.22
C LEU A 47 -25.07 -18.67 5.35
N PRO A 48 -25.08 -18.12 6.58
CA PRO A 48 -24.99 -16.67 6.76
C PRO A 48 -23.63 -16.11 6.29
N GLU A 49 -22.55 -16.86 6.45
CA GLU A 49 -21.19 -16.46 6.07
C GLU A 49 -20.31 -17.70 5.85
N LEU A 50 -19.21 -17.55 5.09
CA LEU A 50 -18.22 -18.61 4.91
C LEU A 50 -16.80 -18.03 4.86
N HIS A 51 -15.97 -18.37 5.85
CA HIS A 51 -14.57 -17.96 5.90
C HIS A 51 -13.63 -19.15 5.66
N LEU A 52 -12.89 -19.11 4.55
CA LEU A 52 -12.08 -20.23 4.07
C LEU A 52 -10.75 -20.44 4.83
N ASN A 53 -10.33 -19.49 5.66
CA ASN A 53 -9.14 -19.67 6.50
C ASN A 53 -9.33 -20.74 7.60
N ALA A 54 -10.56 -20.83 8.14
CA ALA A 54 -10.88 -21.74 9.22
C ALA A 54 -12.38 -22.09 9.20
N PRO A 55 -12.87 -22.69 8.11
CA PRO A 55 -14.31 -22.87 7.88
C PRO A 55 -14.96 -23.79 8.92
N LEU A 56 -14.18 -24.60 9.65
CA LEU A 56 -14.64 -25.51 10.71
C LEU A 56 -14.16 -25.10 12.11
N ALA A 57 -13.72 -23.86 12.28
CA ALA A 57 -13.44 -23.31 13.61
C ALA A 57 -14.68 -23.37 14.53
N THR A 58 -14.45 -23.47 15.84
CA THR A 58 -15.54 -23.41 16.81
C THR A 58 -16.33 -22.11 16.65
N GLY A 59 -17.65 -22.21 16.53
CA GLY A 59 -18.53 -21.06 16.31
C GLY A 59 -18.74 -20.68 14.83
N SER A 60 -18.05 -21.30 13.87
CA SER A 60 -18.26 -21.00 12.45
C SER A 60 -19.65 -21.43 11.98
N ALA A 61 -20.17 -20.71 10.98
CA ALA A 61 -21.47 -20.99 10.36
C ALA A 61 -21.52 -22.41 9.76
N LEU A 62 -20.49 -22.83 9.03
CA LEU A 62 -20.44 -24.15 8.40
C LEU A 62 -20.37 -25.28 9.44
N ARG A 63 -19.60 -25.13 10.53
CA ARG A 63 -19.58 -26.11 11.61
C ARG A 63 -20.93 -26.22 12.30
N THR A 64 -21.58 -25.09 12.55
CA THR A 64 -22.92 -25.04 13.14
C THR A 64 -23.95 -25.70 12.22
N TRP A 65 -23.83 -25.51 10.90
CA TRP A 65 -24.67 -26.18 9.91
C TRP A 65 -24.47 -27.71 9.92
N LEU A 66 -23.21 -28.18 9.95
CA LEU A 66 -22.88 -29.61 10.02
C LEU A 66 -23.45 -30.27 11.28
N GLN A 67 -23.40 -29.59 12.44
CA GLN A 67 -23.93 -30.11 13.71
C GLN A 67 -25.46 -30.29 13.73
N ARG A 68 -26.19 -29.66 12.80
CA ARG A 68 -27.64 -29.83 12.66
C ARG A 68 -28.02 -31.01 11.78
N LEU A 69 -27.06 -31.58 11.04
CA LEU A 69 -27.32 -32.73 10.20
C LEU A 69 -27.50 -34.00 11.04
N PRO A 70 -28.48 -34.85 10.71
CA PRO A 70 -28.61 -36.16 11.34
C PRO A 70 -27.51 -37.10 10.80
N ASN A 71 -26.28 -37.03 11.32
CA ASN A 71 -25.23 -38.02 11.02
C ASN A 71 -24.06 -38.11 12.04
N ASP A 72 -23.43 -39.28 12.03
CA ASP A 72 -22.45 -39.93 12.93
C ASP A 72 -21.05 -39.25 13.04
N THR A 73 -21.00 -37.91 13.02
CA THR A 73 -19.73 -37.14 13.08
C THR A 73 -19.34 -36.71 14.50
N SER A 74 -20.05 -37.18 15.53
CA SER A 74 -19.84 -36.76 16.91
C SER A 74 -18.52 -37.23 17.55
N ASP A 75 -17.83 -38.22 16.94
CA ASP A 75 -16.61 -38.83 17.50
C ASP A 75 -15.32 -38.54 16.71
N THR A 76 -15.39 -37.79 15.60
CA THR A 76 -14.21 -37.45 14.78
C THR A 76 -13.71 -36.04 15.08
N LYS A 77 -12.43 -35.90 15.43
CA LYS A 77 -11.78 -34.60 15.62
C LYS A 77 -11.73 -33.86 14.28
N LEU A 78 -12.71 -33.00 14.02
CA LEU A 78 -12.78 -32.19 12.80
C LEU A 78 -11.58 -31.24 12.72
N PRO A 79 -10.86 -31.16 11.58
CA PRO A 79 -9.80 -30.17 11.39
C PRO A 79 -10.41 -28.75 11.41
N ARG A 80 -9.63 -27.74 11.84
CA ARG A 80 -10.09 -26.32 11.78
C ARG A 80 -10.27 -25.85 10.33
N ALA A 81 -9.41 -26.32 9.42
CA ALA A 81 -9.45 -26.06 7.99
C ALA A 81 -9.20 -27.38 7.25
N PRO A 82 -10.18 -27.93 6.51
CA PRO A 82 -9.90 -28.98 5.54
C PRO A 82 -9.14 -28.38 4.35
N PHE A 83 -8.49 -29.23 3.57
CA PHE A 83 -7.81 -28.81 2.35
C PHE A 83 -8.81 -28.28 1.31
N LEU A 84 -9.95 -28.95 1.18
CA LEU A 84 -11.00 -28.65 0.21
C LEU A 84 -12.39 -28.80 0.83
N ILE A 85 -13.29 -27.91 0.47
CA ILE A 85 -14.74 -28.07 0.62
C ILE A 85 -15.32 -28.38 -0.76
N LEU A 86 -15.99 -29.53 -0.88
CA LEU A 86 -16.66 -29.95 -2.10
C LEU A 86 -18.17 -30.03 -1.86
N ILE A 87 -18.92 -29.19 -2.58
CA ILE A 87 -20.38 -29.12 -2.52
C ILE A 87 -20.94 -29.64 -3.85
N GLU A 88 -21.53 -30.83 -3.80
CA GLU A 88 -22.34 -31.38 -4.89
C GLU A 88 -23.77 -30.83 -4.81
N GLY A 89 -23.94 -29.58 -5.23
CA GLY A 89 -25.18 -28.81 -5.14
C GLY A 89 -24.92 -27.32 -5.33
N ASN A 90 -25.88 -26.51 -4.93
CA ASN A 90 -25.78 -25.05 -4.93
C ASN A 90 -25.25 -24.52 -3.59
N LEU A 91 -24.52 -23.40 -3.62
CA LEU A 91 -24.07 -22.68 -2.44
C LEU A 91 -24.71 -21.29 -2.39
N GLN A 92 -25.42 -21.00 -1.30
CA GLN A 92 -25.90 -19.65 -1.00
C GLN A 92 -25.25 -19.14 0.29
N VAL A 93 -24.60 -17.98 0.21
CA VAL A 93 -24.03 -17.27 1.35
C VAL A 93 -24.75 -15.93 1.49
N ASP A 94 -25.57 -15.79 2.52
CA ASP A 94 -26.41 -14.59 2.70
C ASP A 94 -25.57 -13.33 3.01
N GLY A 95 -24.33 -13.50 3.48
CA GLY A 95 -23.35 -12.47 3.79
C GLY A 95 -22.04 -12.66 3.03
N ALA A 96 -20.91 -12.66 3.75
CA ALA A 96 -19.59 -12.66 3.12
C ALA A 96 -18.99 -14.07 2.95
N LEU A 97 -18.48 -14.34 1.76
CA LEU A 97 -17.55 -15.43 1.46
C LEU A 97 -16.13 -14.85 1.39
N THR A 98 -15.25 -15.21 2.33
CA THR A 98 -13.93 -14.56 2.42
C THR A 98 -12.78 -15.52 2.63
N SER A 99 -11.58 -15.12 2.19
CA SER A 99 -10.31 -15.70 2.62
C SER A 99 -9.28 -14.61 2.91
N ASN A 100 -8.33 -14.91 3.80
CA ASN A 100 -7.15 -14.06 3.98
C ASN A 100 -6.15 -14.41 2.88
N ASP A 101 -5.15 -13.55 2.70
CA ASP A 101 -4.06 -13.82 1.76
C ASP A 101 -3.00 -14.70 2.43
N THR A 102 -3.25 -16.01 2.54
CA THR A 102 -2.32 -16.97 3.15
C THR A 102 -2.23 -18.25 2.31
N ASP A 103 -1.07 -18.92 2.34
CA ASP A 103 -0.81 -20.14 1.54
C ASP A 103 -1.63 -21.37 1.97
N GLY A 104 -2.35 -21.29 3.09
CA GLY A 104 -3.06 -22.42 3.71
C GLY A 104 -4.60 -22.36 3.65
N THR A 105 -5.18 -21.46 2.84
CA THR A 105 -6.63 -21.29 2.73
C THR A 105 -7.34 -22.48 2.08
N THR A 106 -8.47 -22.89 2.66
CA THR A 106 -9.30 -23.99 2.16
C THR A 106 -9.81 -23.70 0.73
N HIS A 107 -9.62 -24.65 -0.18
CA HIS A 107 -10.20 -24.61 -1.52
C HIS A 107 -11.71 -24.84 -1.49
N LEU A 108 -12.41 -24.36 -2.52
CA LEU A 108 -13.86 -24.54 -2.64
C LEU A 108 -14.24 -24.97 -4.05
N ILE A 109 -14.93 -26.10 -4.15
CA ILE A 109 -15.55 -26.58 -5.39
C ILE A 109 -17.05 -26.70 -5.15
N VAL A 110 -17.85 -26.01 -5.95
CA VAL A 110 -19.30 -26.10 -5.99
C VAL A 110 -19.70 -26.60 -7.38
N THR A 111 -20.43 -27.71 -7.48
CA THR A 111 -20.81 -28.26 -8.79
C THR A 111 -22.00 -27.54 -9.42
N GLY A 112 -22.85 -26.91 -8.62
CA GLY A 112 -23.98 -26.08 -9.04
C GLY A 112 -23.69 -24.58 -9.01
N ASP A 113 -24.74 -23.79 -8.78
CA ASP A 113 -24.69 -22.33 -8.73
C ASP A 113 -24.14 -21.84 -7.38
N THR A 114 -23.50 -20.67 -7.38
CA THR A 114 -23.04 -20.00 -6.17
C THR A 114 -23.59 -18.58 -6.10
N GLN A 115 -24.23 -18.23 -4.99
CA GLN A 115 -24.68 -16.89 -4.67
C GLN A 115 -24.02 -16.39 -3.38
N ALA A 116 -23.53 -15.15 -3.37
CA ALA A 116 -23.03 -14.49 -2.18
C ALA A 116 -23.37 -12.99 -2.17
N GLN A 117 -23.58 -12.40 -0.99
CA GLN A 117 -23.69 -10.94 -0.88
C GLN A 117 -22.36 -10.27 -1.23
N ASN A 118 -21.27 -10.74 -0.60
CA ASN A 118 -19.90 -10.30 -0.84
C ASN A 118 -18.97 -11.50 -1.00
N MET A 119 -17.98 -11.40 -1.88
CA MET A 119 -16.99 -12.42 -2.13
C MET A 119 -15.58 -11.79 -2.21
N VAL A 120 -14.80 -11.89 -1.14
CA VAL A 120 -13.47 -11.27 -1.04
C VAL A 120 -12.41 -12.34 -0.77
N VAL A 121 -11.69 -12.72 -1.82
CA VAL A 121 -10.95 -14.00 -1.88
C VAL A 121 -9.54 -13.83 -2.42
N ALA A 122 -8.61 -14.64 -1.91
CA ALA A 122 -7.22 -14.68 -2.32
C ALA A 122 -6.64 -16.09 -2.22
N GLY A 123 -5.68 -16.45 -3.08
CA GLY A 123 -4.79 -17.60 -2.88
C GLY A 123 -5.36 -19.03 -2.98
N GLN A 124 -6.67 -19.23 -3.14
CA GLN A 124 -7.24 -20.58 -3.29
C GLN A 124 -7.79 -20.87 -4.69
N LEU A 125 -7.98 -22.16 -5.00
CA LEU A 125 -8.89 -22.60 -6.06
C LEU A 125 -10.35 -22.44 -5.60
N LEU A 126 -11.11 -21.66 -6.37
CA LEU A 126 -12.56 -21.53 -6.31
C LEU A 126 -13.14 -21.97 -7.63
N ASN A 127 -13.92 -23.05 -7.63
CA ASN A 127 -14.59 -23.52 -8.84
C ASN A 127 -16.10 -23.56 -8.66
N VAL A 128 -16.81 -22.86 -9.54
CA VAL A 128 -18.26 -22.87 -9.64
C VAL A 128 -18.65 -23.55 -10.96
N GLY A 129 -19.29 -24.71 -10.86
CA GLY A 129 -19.76 -25.49 -12.00
C GLY A 129 -21.01 -24.91 -12.68
N GLY A 130 -21.79 -24.11 -11.95
CA GLY A 130 -22.92 -23.34 -12.45
C GLY A 130 -22.60 -21.85 -12.61
N MET A 131 -23.59 -21.00 -12.38
CA MET A 131 -23.49 -19.54 -12.41
C MET A 131 -22.98 -19.00 -11.06
N LEU A 132 -22.09 -18.00 -11.12
CA LEU A 132 -21.67 -17.22 -9.95
C LEU A 132 -22.40 -15.88 -9.94
N HIS A 133 -23.16 -15.63 -8.88
CA HIS A 133 -23.84 -14.36 -8.63
C HIS A 133 -23.31 -13.73 -7.34
N VAL A 134 -22.81 -12.51 -7.44
CA VAL A 134 -22.37 -11.72 -6.29
C VAL A 134 -23.16 -10.41 -6.25
N ASP A 135 -23.97 -10.22 -5.21
CA ASP A 135 -24.89 -9.07 -5.16
C ASP A 135 -24.15 -7.73 -5.06
N ASP A 136 -22.98 -7.71 -4.41
CA ASP A 136 -22.22 -6.48 -4.13
C ASP A 136 -20.78 -6.51 -4.64
N LEU A 137 -19.81 -6.92 -3.82
CA LEU A 137 -18.38 -6.93 -4.16
C LEU A 137 -17.86 -8.34 -4.43
N LEU A 138 -17.35 -8.59 -5.63
CA LEU A 138 -16.46 -9.70 -5.96
C LEU A 138 -15.03 -9.17 -6.06
N TRP A 139 -14.15 -9.57 -5.16
CA TRP A 139 -12.73 -9.25 -5.23
C TRP A 139 -11.86 -10.51 -5.20
N GLY A 140 -11.20 -10.80 -6.32
CA GLY A 140 -10.15 -11.82 -6.43
C GLY A 140 -8.76 -11.18 -6.39
N HIS A 141 -7.95 -11.55 -5.40
CA HIS A 141 -6.61 -11.04 -5.20
C HIS A 141 -5.58 -12.16 -5.27
N GLY A 142 -4.52 -11.99 -6.05
CA GLY A 142 -3.38 -12.91 -6.07
C GLY A 142 -2.12 -12.18 -5.62
N ASN A 143 -1.16 -12.87 -5.03
CA ASN A 143 0.13 -12.27 -4.68
C ASN A 143 1.28 -12.97 -5.42
N HIS A 144 2.52 -12.58 -5.13
CA HIS A 144 3.72 -13.12 -5.79
C HIS A 144 4.00 -14.60 -5.46
N GLY A 145 3.56 -15.11 -4.29
CA GLY A 145 3.74 -16.49 -3.85
C GLY A 145 2.56 -17.41 -4.15
N ASN A 146 1.36 -16.84 -4.22
CA ASN A 146 0.12 -17.56 -4.39
C ASN A 146 -0.86 -16.77 -5.28
N HIS A 147 -1.02 -17.26 -6.51
CA HIS A 147 -1.82 -16.57 -7.50
C HIS A 147 -3.33 -16.74 -7.28
N GLY A 148 -3.78 -17.85 -6.67
CA GLY A 148 -5.20 -18.18 -6.60
C GLY A 148 -5.85 -18.39 -7.97
N GLU A 149 -7.03 -19.01 -8.00
CA GLU A 149 -7.74 -19.31 -9.24
C GLU A 149 -9.25 -19.30 -9.03
N LEU A 150 -9.98 -18.50 -9.83
CA LEU A 150 -11.44 -18.56 -9.92
C LEU A 150 -11.87 -19.11 -11.28
N ARG A 151 -12.65 -20.21 -11.23
CA ARG A 151 -13.26 -20.85 -12.40
C ARG A 151 -14.76 -20.80 -12.31
N VAL A 152 -15.41 -20.34 -13.37
CA VAL A 152 -16.87 -20.26 -13.46
C VAL A 152 -17.35 -20.75 -14.82
N GLN A 153 -18.12 -21.84 -14.83
CA GLN A 153 -18.59 -22.45 -16.08
C GLN A 153 -19.89 -21.81 -16.61
N GLY A 154 -20.84 -21.48 -15.73
CA GLY A 154 -22.17 -21.00 -16.10
C GLY A 154 -22.28 -19.50 -16.38
N GLY A 155 -21.26 -18.71 -16.03
CA GLY A 155 -21.21 -17.25 -16.19
C GLY A 155 -21.09 -16.51 -14.86
N LEU A 156 -20.68 -15.26 -14.92
CA LEU A 156 -20.43 -14.39 -13.78
C LEU A 156 -21.35 -13.17 -13.83
N THR A 157 -22.05 -12.89 -12.73
CA THR A 157 -22.73 -11.62 -12.51
C THR A 157 -22.28 -11.00 -11.20
N ALA A 158 -21.86 -9.74 -11.21
CA ALA A 158 -21.51 -8.98 -10.02
C ALA A 158 -21.94 -7.51 -10.15
N ARG A 159 -22.17 -6.80 -9.05
CA ARG A 159 -22.29 -5.34 -9.12
C ARG A 159 -20.92 -4.71 -9.30
N VAL A 160 -19.99 -5.00 -8.38
CA VAL A 160 -18.59 -4.57 -8.45
C VAL A 160 -17.71 -5.81 -8.54
N ALA A 161 -16.85 -5.89 -9.55
CA ALA A 161 -15.87 -6.95 -9.72
C ALA A 161 -14.45 -6.36 -9.81
N VAL A 162 -13.59 -6.79 -8.89
CA VAL A 162 -12.20 -6.35 -8.76
C VAL A 162 -11.28 -7.57 -8.87
N PHE A 163 -10.31 -7.52 -9.78
CA PHE A 163 -9.32 -8.55 -9.98
C PHE A 163 -7.93 -7.92 -10.03
N THR A 164 -7.13 -8.23 -9.03
CA THR A 164 -5.84 -7.57 -8.80
C THR A 164 -4.68 -8.53 -9.00
N ASP A 165 -3.52 -7.94 -9.35
CA ASP A 165 -2.23 -8.64 -9.45
C ASP A 165 -2.25 -9.85 -10.39
N LYS A 166 -2.03 -11.05 -9.87
CA LYS A 166 -1.85 -12.28 -10.65
C LYS A 166 -3.01 -13.28 -10.52
N TYR A 167 -4.17 -12.82 -10.06
CA TYR A 167 -5.30 -13.72 -9.79
C TYR A 167 -5.82 -14.41 -11.05
N HIS A 168 -5.77 -15.74 -11.13
CA HIS A 168 -6.16 -16.44 -12.36
C HIS A 168 -7.68 -16.54 -12.52
N LEU A 169 -8.17 -16.19 -13.71
CA LEU A 169 -9.61 -16.16 -14.03
C LEU A 169 -9.94 -17.02 -15.25
N HIS A 170 -10.89 -17.94 -15.09
CA HIS A 170 -11.43 -18.76 -16.16
C HIS A 170 -12.96 -18.70 -16.16
N ILE A 171 -13.52 -17.84 -17.00
CA ILE A 171 -14.97 -17.65 -17.13
C ILE A 171 -15.39 -18.14 -18.52
N ALA A 172 -16.20 -19.19 -18.58
CA ALA A 172 -16.68 -19.76 -19.85
C ALA A 172 -18.03 -19.20 -20.31
N GLY A 173 -18.90 -18.84 -19.36
CA GLY A 173 -20.21 -18.25 -19.60
C GLY A 173 -20.19 -16.72 -19.78
N PRO A 174 -21.36 -16.07 -19.92
CA PRO A 174 -21.44 -14.61 -20.00
C PRO A 174 -20.92 -13.94 -18.73
N GLU A 175 -20.26 -12.80 -18.89
CA GLU A 175 -19.75 -11.97 -17.79
C GLU A 175 -20.50 -10.63 -17.79
N GLN A 176 -21.11 -10.29 -16.66
CA GLN A 176 -21.82 -9.03 -16.44
C GLN A 176 -21.39 -8.43 -15.11
N ALA A 177 -20.61 -7.37 -15.17
CA ALA A 177 -20.30 -6.54 -14.02
C ALA A 177 -20.75 -5.10 -14.29
N GLU A 178 -21.43 -4.45 -13.34
CA GLU A 178 -21.76 -3.03 -13.49
C GLU A 178 -20.48 -2.19 -13.45
N PHE A 179 -19.59 -2.49 -12.51
CA PHE A 179 -18.25 -1.90 -12.39
C PHE A 179 -17.22 -3.03 -12.37
N LEU A 180 -16.45 -3.15 -13.45
CA LEU A 180 -15.33 -4.09 -13.55
C LEU A 180 -14.02 -3.32 -13.40
N LEU A 181 -13.07 -3.89 -12.66
CA LEU A 181 -11.71 -3.39 -12.43
C LEU A 181 -10.74 -4.59 -12.43
N ASP A 182 -9.97 -4.79 -13.49
CA ASP A 182 -9.25 -6.03 -13.79
C ASP A 182 -7.85 -5.71 -14.30
N GLU A 183 -6.86 -6.02 -13.48
CA GLU A 183 -5.44 -5.89 -13.82
C GLU A 183 -4.87 -7.15 -14.46
N VAL A 184 -5.60 -8.26 -14.39
CA VAL A 184 -5.12 -9.60 -14.73
C VAL A 184 -5.24 -9.86 -16.23
N ARG A 185 -6.44 -9.64 -16.79
CA ARG A 185 -6.77 -10.07 -18.15
C ARG A 185 -6.53 -8.97 -19.20
N GLY A 186 -6.12 -7.77 -18.76
CA GLY A 186 -5.95 -6.60 -19.64
C GLY A 186 -7.25 -6.21 -20.37
N VAL A 187 -8.39 -6.49 -19.73
CA VAL A 187 -9.72 -6.20 -20.27
C VAL A 187 -9.96 -4.70 -20.08
N ALA A 188 -10.36 -4.03 -21.16
CA ALA A 188 -10.51 -2.59 -21.20
C ALA A 188 -11.73 -2.11 -20.40
N HIS A 189 -11.53 -1.85 -19.11
CA HIS A 189 -12.49 -1.11 -18.30
C HIS A 189 -11.72 -0.31 -17.26
N LEU A 190 -12.11 0.96 -17.13
CA LEU A 190 -11.87 2.00 -16.12
C LEU A 190 -10.52 2.09 -15.38
N ALA A 191 -9.93 0.98 -14.94
CA ALA A 191 -8.66 0.88 -14.22
C ALA A 191 -7.41 0.77 -15.13
N GLU A 192 -7.53 0.29 -16.38
CA GLU A 192 -6.38 0.02 -17.28
C GLU A 192 -5.40 1.20 -17.40
N PHE A 193 -5.91 2.43 -17.45
CA PHE A 193 -5.11 3.65 -17.64
C PHE A 193 -4.98 4.51 -16.38
N SER A 194 -5.82 4.25 -15.38
CA SER A 194 -5.88 5.05 -14.17
C SER A 194 -6.56 4.28 -13.05
N CYS A 195 -5.85 4.18 -11.92
CA CYS A 195 -6.38 3.65 -10.68
C CYS A 195 -7.43 4.55 -10.01
N GLU A 196 -7.67 5.77 -10.50
CA GLU A 196 -8.56 6.73 -9.81
C GLU A 196 -10.04 6.32 -9.84
N VAL A 197 -10.41 5.34 -10.68
CA VAL A 197 -11.71 4.68 -10.57
C VAL A 197 -11.91 4.04 -9.18
N MET A 198 -10.85 3.58 -8.52
CA MET A 198 -10.91 3.04 -7.16
C MET A 198 -11.50 4.07 -6.19
N ALA A 199 -11.07 5.33 -6.32
CA ALA A 199 -11.55 6.41 -5.48
C ALA A 199 -13.01 6.82 -5.75
N ALA A 200 -13.61 6.37 -6.86
CA ALA A 200 -15.04 6.48 -7.12
C ALA A 200 -15.82 5.29 -6.53
N VAL A 201 -15.25 4.08 -6.59
CA VAL A 201 -15.89 2.83 -6.14
C VAL A 201 -15.82 2.64 -4.62
N PHE A 202 -14.70 2.98 -3.99
CA PHE A 202 -14.43 2.75 -2.58
C PHE A 202 -14.34 4.08 -1.81
N ASP A 203 -14.80 4.07 -0.56
CA ASP A 203 -14.53 5.16 0.38
C ASP A 203 -13.06 5.26 0.76
N THR A 204 -12.62 6.46 1.14
CA THR A 204 -11.20 6.75 1.41
C THR A 204 -10.63 5.90 2.52
N GLU A 205 -11.47 5.45 3.46
CA GLU A 205 -11.05 4.52 4.53
C GLU A 205 -10.59 3.14 4.04
N PHE A 206 -10.99 2.76 2.82
CA PHE A 206 -10.59 1.51 2.17
C PHE A 206 -9.42 1.68 1.19
N LEU A 207 -8.88 2.90 1.06
CA LEU A 207 -7.76 3.18 0.17
C LEU A 207 -6.45 3.31 0.97
N ASP A 208 -5.35 2.81 0.41
CA ASP A 208 -4.02 3.22 0.86
C ASP A 208 -3.67 4.55 0.19
N ASP A 209 -3.87 5.60 0.97
CA ASP A 209 -3.89 6.97 0.53
C ASP A 209 -2.51 7.50 0.04
N ALA A 210 -1.40 6.83 0.38
CA ALA A 210 -0.06 7.23 -0.09
C ALA A 210 0.38 6.61 -1.41
N ASP A 211 -0.20 5.49 -1.83
CA ASP A 211 0.24 4.83 -3.05
C ASP A 211 -0.15 5.69 -4.26
N THR A 212 0.77 5.81 -5.22
CA THR A 212 0.55 6.62 -6.43
C THR A 212 -0.28 5.88 -7.49
N GLY A 213 -0.62 4.62 -7.25
CA GLY A 213 -1.13 3.65 -8.19
C GLY A 213 -0.07 3.13 -9.16
N ALA A 214 1.22 3.40 -8.91
CA ALA A 214 2.30 2.99 -9.81
C ALA A 214 2.43 1.46 -9.90
N TYR A 215 2.03 0.75 -8.84
CA TYR A 215 2.08 -0.71 -8.75
C TYR A 215 0.72 -1.39 -9.04
N GLY A 216 -0.28 -0.62 -9.48
CA GLY A 216 -1.63 -1.12 -9.76
C GLY A 216 -2.67 -0.72 -8.71
N ILE A 217 -3.91 -1.15 -8.91
CA ILE A 217 -5.05 -0.91 -8.03
C ILE A 217 -5.01 -1.77 -6.77
N SER A 218 -4.25 -2.88 -6.79
CA SER A 218 -4.04 -3.73 -5.62
C SER A 218 -3.39 -2.97 -4.47
N ALA A 219 -2.31 -2.24 -4.77
CA ALA A 219 -1.55 -1.48 -3.78
C ALA A 219 -2.35 -0.29 -3.21
N LEU A 220 -3.40 0.12 -3.90
CA LEU A 220 -4.29 1.20 -3.47
C LEU A 220 -5.41 0.75 -2.55
N LEU A 221 -5.68 -0.55 -2.40
CA LEU A 221 -6.75 -1.03 -1.52
C LEU A 221 -6.20 -1.50 -0.18
N ASN A 222 -6.77 -0.98 0.90
CA ASN A 222 -6.59 -1.58 2.21
C ASN A 222 -7.45 -2.85 2.32
N ARG A 223 -6.84 -3.98 1.96
CA ARG A 223 -7.51 -5.28 1.94
C ARG A 223 -8.09 -5.67 3.30
N ASP A 224 -7.38 -5.39 4.39
CA ASP A 224 -7.81 -5.74 5.73
C ASP A 224 -9.05 -4.94 6.15
N ALA A 225 -9.09 -3.65 5.83
CA ALA A 225 -10.27 -2.81 6.07
C ALA A 225 -11.49 -3.31 5.28
N VAL A 226 -11.31 -3.66 4.02
CA VAL A 226 -12.39 -4.24 3.18
C VAL A 226 -12.88 -5.57 3.77
N LEU A 227 -11.96 -6.47 4.13
CA LEU A 227 -12.29 -7.75 4.76
C LEU A 227 -13.06 -7.56 6.07
N ALA A 228 -12.65 -6.61 6.91
CA ALA A 228 -13.33 -6.30 8.16
C ALA A 228 -14.77 -5.81 7.92
N ALA A 229 -14.96 -4.87 6.98
CA ALA A 229 -16.28 -4.33 6.64
C ALA A 229 -17.23 -5.41 6.12
N VAL A 230 -16.82 -6.20 5.12
CA VAL A 230 -17.71 -7.23 4.56
C VAL A 230 -18.05 -8.32 5.56
N ARG A 231 -17.12 -8.67 6.48
CA ARG A 231 -17.37 -9.62 7.57
C ARG A 231 -18.32 -9.07 8.63
N ALA A 232 -18.33 -7.76 8.85
CA ALA A 232 -19.30 -7.10 9.71
C ALA A 232 -20.70 -7.01 9.06
N GLY A 233 -20.80 -7.32 7.76
CA GLY A 233 -22.03 -7.17 6.98
C GLY A 233 -22.21 -5.78 6.36
N ASP A 234 -21.19 -4.93 6.43
CA ASP A 234 -21.16 -3.60 5.82
C ASP A 234 -20.72 -3.69 4.35
N SER A 235 -21.07 -2.69 3.54
CA SER A 235 -20.57 -2.58 2.17
C SER A 235 -19.26 -1.80 2.16
N ALA A 236 -18.23 -2.37 1.54
CA ALA A 236 -16.95 -1.69 1.31
C ALA A 236 -16.99 -0.77 0.08
N THR A 237 -18.09 -0.76 -0.68
CA THR A 237 -18.19 -0.02 -1.94
C THR A 237 -19.35 0.95 -1.89
N ARG A 238 -19.24 2.05 -2.65
CA ARG A 238 -20.31 3.02 -2.79
C ARG A 238 -21.49 2.45 -3.61
N SER A 239 -22.64 3.09 -3.44
CA SER A 239 -23.82 2.76 -4.25
C SER A 239 -23.57 3.04 -5.73
N SER A 240 -24.23 2.30 -6.62
CA SER A 240 -24.09 2.53 -8.07
C SER A 240 -24.43 3.97 -8.47
N ALA A 241 -25.42 4.59 -7.82
CA ALA A 241 -25.79 5.98 -8.07
C ALA A 241 -24.67 6.96 -7.71
N ASP A 242 -23.97 6.72 -6.59
CA ASP A 242 -22.84 7.54 -6.18
C ASP A 242 -21.65 7.35 -7.13
N ILE A 243 -21.36 6.12 -7.53
CA ILE A 243 -20.27 5.82 -8.48
C ILE A 243 -20.53 6.50 -9.82
N HIS A 244 -21.73 6.39 -10.38
CA HIS A 244 -22.11 7.09 -11.64
C HIS A 244 -22.06 8.61 -11.50
N THR A 245 -22.30 9.15 -10.30
CA THR A 245 -22.22 10.60 -10.03
C THR A 245 -20.78 11.09 -9.93
N LEU A 246 -19.90 10.31 -9.28
CA LEU A 246 -18.49 10.64 -9.11
C LEU A 246 -17.69 10.40 -10.41
N SER A 247 -18.03 9.36 -11.16
CA SER A 247 -17.36 8.96 -12.39
C SER A 247 -18.34 8.78 -13.56
N PRO A 248 -19.03 9.85 -14.01
CA PRO A 248 -19.87 9.80 -15.20
C PRO A 248 -19.03 9.50 -16.46
N ILE A 249 -19.42 8.46 -17.20
CA ILE A 249 -18.72 7.98 -18.40
C ILE A 249 -19.68 7.98 -19.60
N ALA A 250 -19.24 8.54 -20.73
CA ALA A 250 -20.00 8.53 -21.98
C ALA A 250 -19.80 7.23 -22.78
N HIS A 251 -20.36 6.12 -22.31
CA HIS A 251 -20.23 4.81 -22.99
C HIS A 251 -20.72 4.80 -24.45
N ASP A 252 -21.66 5.70 -24.78
CA ASP A 252 -22.26 5.89 -26.10
C ASP A 252 -21.43 6.74 -27.07
N LEU A 253 -20.25 7.25 -26.66
CA LEU A 253 -19.45 8.16 -27.49
C LEU A 253 -19.02 7.53 -28.82
N CYS A 254 -18.58 6.26 -28.77
CA CYS A 254 -18.14 5.49 -29.92
C CYS A 254 -18.89 4.16 -29.93
N ALA A 255 -19.21 3.64 -31.13
CA ALA A 255 -19.93 2.37 -31.28
C ALA A 255 -19.09 1.16 -30.83
N ASP A 256 -17.77 1.25 -31.01
CA ASP A 256 -16.78 0.29 -30.57
C ASP A 256 -15.47 1.01 -30.18
N ASN A 257 -14.41 0.24 -29.90
CA ASN A 257 -13.09 0.77 -29.56
C ASN A 257 -12.10 0.75 -30.75
N ALA A 258 -12.57 0.53 -31.99
CA ALA A 258 -11.69 0.43 -33.14
C ALA A 258 -11.09 1.79 -33.55
N ILE A 259 -9.94 1.75 -34.20
CA ILE A 259 -9.38 2.93 -34.88
C ILE A 259 -10.09 3.04 -36.23
N SER A 260 -11.06 3.94 -36.33
CA SER A 260 -11.88 4.15 -37.52
C SER A 260 -12.12 5.64 -37.78
N VAL A 261 -12.53 5.98 -38.99
CA VAL A 261 -12.93 7.35 -39.34
C VAL A 261 -14.05 7.81 -38.42
N GLU A 262 -15.06 6.97 -38.21
CA GLU A 262 -16.23 7.28 -37.39
C GLU A 262 -15.83 7.61 -35.94
N ASN A 263 -14.98 6.78 -35.32
CA ASN A 263 -14.58 6.95 -33.94
C ASN A 263 -13.62 8.14 -33.75
N ILE A 264 -12.69 8.38 -34.68
CA ILE A 264 -11.83 9.56 -34.65
C ILE A 264 -12.68 10.83 -34.75
N MET A 265 -13.61 10.87 -35.70
CA MET A 265 -14.50 12.03 -35.85
C MET A 265 -15.42 12.21 -34.64
N ALA A 266 -15.86 11.12 -33.99
CA ALA A 266 -16.64 11.19 -32.75
C ALA A 266 -15.84 11.85 -31.62
N VAL A 267 -14.58 11.42 -31.40
CA VAL A 267 -13.66 11.98 -30.40
C VAL A 267 -13.36 13.46 -30.64
N LEU A 268 -13.11 13.83 -31.90
CA LEU A 268 -12.77 15.20 -32.27
C LEU A 268 -13.98 16.16 -32.19
N ARG A 269 -15.21 15.65 -32.25
CA ARG A 269 -16.44 16.46 -32.17
C ARG A 269 -17.04 16.48 -30.76
N THR A 270 -16.18 16.55 -29.76
CA THR A 270 -16.57 16.60 -28.35
C THR A 270 -16.32 17.99 -27.74
N PRO A 271 -17.00 18.32 -26.62
CA PRO A 271 -16.73 19.54 -25.85
C PRO A 271 -15.37 19.54 -25.14
N VAL A 272 -14.58 18.47 -25.24
CA VAL A 272 -13.21 18.40 -24.72
C VAL A 272 -12.32 19.43 -25.43
N ILE A 273 -12.55 19.64 -26.73
CA ILE A 273 -11.98 20.78 -27.46
C ILE A 273 -12.87 21.98 -27.18
N ALA A 274 -12.33 22.95 -26.43
CA ALA A 274 -13.13 24.09 -25.97
C ALA A 274 -13.62 24.94 -27.13
N HIS A 275 -14.71 25.67 -26.92
CA HIS A 275 -15.29 26.54 -27.93
C HIS A 275 -14.27 27.58 -28.43
N LYS A 276 -14.14 27.72 -29.77
CA LYS A 276 -13.15 28.56 -30.48
C LYS A 276 -11.70 28.08 -30.42
N GLN A 277 -11.43 26.96 -29.75
CA GLN A 277 -10.18 26.25 -29.88
C GLN A 277 -10.30 25.19 -30.97
N TYR A 278 -9.15 24.80 -31.53
CA TYR A 278 -9.07 23.72 -32.51
C TYR A 278 -8.27 22.53 -31.99
N LYS A 279 -7.60 22.69 -30.85
CA LYS A 279 -6.75 21.66 -30.25
C LYS A 279 -7.08 21.48 -28.77
N ALA A 280 -6.98 20.24 -28.30
CA ALA A 280 -6.95 19.91 -26.88
C ALA A 280 -5.80 18.95 -26.62
N TYR A 281 -5.24 19.01 -25.42
CA TYR A 281 -4.11 18.20 -24.99
C TYR A 281 -4.49 17.46 -23.71
N GLY A 282 -3.92 16.28 -23.51
CA GLY A 282 -4.07 15.50 -22.30
C GLY A 282 -3.00 14.44 -22.22
N TRP A 283 -2.90 13.79 -21.07
CA TRP A 283 -1.98 12.70 -20.86
C TRP A 283 -2.55 11.72 -19.84
N PHE A 284 -2.02 10.50 -19.83
CA PHE A 284 -2.25 9.47 -18.84
C PHE A 284 -0.99 8.62 -18.76
N GLN A 285 -0.57 8.23 -17.55
CA GLN A 285 0.71 7.54 -17.35
C GLN A 285 1.85 8.27 -18.10
N GLN A 286 2.64 7.54 -18.90
CA GLN A 286 3.70 8.04 -19.78
C GLN A 286 3.24 8.29 -21.23
N THR A 287 1.94 8.44 -21.45
CA THR A 287 1.35 8.70 -22.77
C THR A 287 0.74 10.09 -22.84
N ASP A 288 1.15 10.87 -23.83
CA ASP A 288 0.60 12.18 -24.16
C ASP A 288 -0.26 12.06 -25.41
N PHE A 289 -1.28 12.90 -25.53
CA PHE A 289 -2.03 13.00 -26.77
C PHE A 289 -2.48 14.43 -27.06
N SER A 290 -2.73 14.68 -28.34
CA SER A 290 -3.43 15.88 -28.78
C SER A 290 -4.57 15.52 -29.73
N LEU A 291 -5.67 16.23 -29.57
CA LEU A 291 -6.85 16.17 -30.41
C LEU A 291 -6.87 17.43 -31.26
N CYS A 292 -6.94 17.31 -32.58
CA CYS A 292 -6.92 18.44 -33.49
C CYS A 292 -8.10 18.38 -34.46
N GLN A 293 -8.97 19.38 -34.41
CA GLN A 293 -9.99 19.62 -35.42
C GLN A 293 -9.38 20.29 -36.64
N ARG A 294 -9.94 20.00 -37.81
CA ARG A 294 -9.52 20.64 -39.06
C ARG A 294 -9.67 22.16 -38.99
N HIS A 295 -8.57 22.88 -39.21
CA HIS A 295 -8.52 24.34 -39.21
C HIS A 295 -7.37 24.85 -40.08
N VAL A 296 -7.32 26.15 -40.29
CA VAL A 296 -6.14 26.83 -40.82
C VAL A 296 -5.47 27.50 -39.63
N ASP A 297 -4.20 27.15 -39.38
CA ASP A 297 -3.46 27.71 -38.26
C ASP A 297 -2.93 29.12 -38.58
N GLU A 298 -2.23 29.73 -37.62
CA GLU A 298 -1.72 31.10 -37.73
C GLU A 298 -0.68 31.25 -38.87
N GLU A 299 -0.02 30.15 -39.25
CA GLU A 299 0.97 30.09 -40.32
C GLU A 299 0.33 29.89 -41.71
N GLN A 300 -1.00 29.87 -41.78
CA GLN A 300 -1.80 29.56 -42.97
C GLN A 300 -1.70 28.10 -43.44
N ASP A 301 -1.21 27.21 -42.58
CA ASP A 301 -1.16 25.78 -42.89
C ASP A 301 -2.50 25.12 -42.61
N GLN A 302 -2.93 24.30 -43.56
CA GLN A 302 -4.13 23.50 -43.39
C GLN A 302 -3.83 22.31 -42.49
N ARG A 303 -4.48 22.26 -41.34
CA ARG A 303 -4.47 21.12 -40.42
C ARG A 303 -5.70 20.27 -40.68
N ASP A 304 -5.53 18.97 -40.87
CA ASP A 304 -6.63 18.02 -40.96
C ASP A 304 -7.10 17.55 -39.57
N ASP A 305 -8.25 16.87 -39.54
CA ASP A 305 -8.75 16.21 -38.34
C ASP A 305 -7.77 15.09 -37.95
N ASN A 306 -7.15 15.18 -36.78
CA ASN A 306 -6.15 14.19 -36.36
C ASN A 306 -6.07 14.00 -34.83
N VAL A 307 -5.57 12.83 -34.46
CA VAL A 307 -5.15 12.47 -33.10
C VAL A 307 -3.68 12.10 -33.16
N PHE A 308 -2.87 12.82 -32.40
CA PHE A 308 -1.46 12.50 -32.22
C PHE A 308 -1.26 11.93 -30.81
N ILE A 309 -0.53 10.82 -30.71
CA ILE A 309 -0.30 10.11 -29.45
C ILE A 309 1.18 9.81 -29.32
N THR A 310 1.79 10.16 -28.20
CA THR A 310 3.19 9.86 -27.90
C THR A 310 3.24 8.97 -26.66
N VAL A 311 3.73 7.75 -26.83
CA VAL A 311 4.18 6.90 -25.73
C VAL A 311 5.65 7.21 -25.51
N TRP A 312 5.96 7.85 -24.37
CA TRP A 312 7.23 8.55 -24.17
C TRP A 312 8.45 7.79 -24.64
N LYS A 313 9.22 8.44 -25.53
CA LYS A 313 10.47 7.94 -26.11
C LYS A 313 10.41 6.46 -26.53
N THR A 314 9.23 6.00 -26.92
CA THR A 314 8.98 4.62 -27.35
C THR A 314 8.29 4.64 -28.70
N TRP A 315 7.16 5.35 -28.81
CA TRP A 315 6.35 5.43 -30.03
C TRP A 315 5.70 6.79 -30.17
N ASP A 316 5.67 7.31 -31.40
CA ASP A 316 4.69 8.32 -31.79
C ASP A 316 3.73 7.74 -32.81
N PHE A 317 2.46 8.07 -32.68
CA PHE A 317 1.38 7.69 -33.58
C PHE A 317 0.66 8.94 -34.07
N TYR A 318 0.39 9.00 -35.37
CA TYR A 318 -0.41 10.04 -35.99
C TYR A 318 -1.56 9.40 -36.76
N LEU A 319 -2.78 9.66 -36.27
CA LEU A 319 -4.03 9.11 -36.78
C LEU A 319 -4.84 10.25 -37.40
N SER A 320 -4.84 10.40 -38.72
CA SER A 320 -5.54 11.50 -39.41
C SER A 320 -6.68 11.03 -40.29
N VAL A 321 -7.69 11.88 -40.39
CA VAL A 321 -8.82 11.75 -41.31
C VAL A 321 -8.70 12.85 -42.36
N GLU A 322 -8.22 12.47 -43.54
CA GLU A 322 -7.99 13.38 -44.66
C GLU A 322 -9.22 13.49 -45.56
N GLN A 323 -9.47 14.69 -46.09
CA GLN A 323 -10.50 14.91 -47.11
C GLN A 323 -9.89 14.80 -48.51
N VAL A 324 -9.92 13.60 -49.07
CA VAL A 324 -9.36 13.35 -50.40
C VAL A 324 -10.41 13.63 -51.47
N PRO A 325 -10.12 14.47 -52.50
CA PRO A 325 -11.05 14.72 -53.59
C PRO A 325 -11.44 13.43 -54.31
N LEU A 326 -12.74 13.20 -54.55
CA LEU A 326 -13.19 12.03 -55.30
C LEU A 326 -12.58 12.04 -56.71
N PRO A 327 -12.16 10.88 -57.25
CA PRO A 327 -11.70 10.78 -58.62
C PRO A 327 -12.80 11.25 -59.59
N GLN A 328 -12.60 12.39 -60.23
CA GLN A 328 -13.53 12.96 -61.20
C GLN A 328 -12.91 13.02 -62.60
N GLY A 329 -13.70 12.68 -63.61
CA GLY A 329 -13.34 12.91 -65.01
C GLY A 329 -13.15 14.39 -65.32
N LEU A 330 -12.31 14.71 -66.32
CA LEU A 330 -11.93 16.08 -66.72
C LEU A 330 -13.12 17.05 -66.88
N MET A 331 -14.24 16.57 -67.45
CA MET A 331 -15.46 17.38 -67.64
C MET A 331 -16.16 17.75 -66.32
N ALA A 332 -16.15 16.87 -65.33
CA ALA A 332 -16.76 17.14 -64.02
C ALA A 332 -15.94 18.16 -63.21
N ARG A 333 -14.60 18.09 -63.31
CA ARG A 333 -13.69 19.09 -62.71
C ARG A 333 -13.86 20.48 -63.32
N LEU A 334 -13.96 20.57 -64.65
CA LEU A 334 -14.23 21.83 -65.35
C LEU A 334 -15.60 22.41 -65.01
N ALA A 335 -16.64 21.56 -64.94
CA ALA A 335 -17.98 21.99 -64.54
C ALA A 335 -18.02 22.49 -63.09
N ALA A 336 -17.32 21.83 -62.16
CA ALA A 336 -17.23 22.27 -60.76
C ALA A 336 -16.50 23.63 -60.63
N ALA A 337 -15.42 23.84 -61.38
CA ALA A 337 -14.66 25.09 -61.40
C ALA A 337 -15.47 26.26 -61.97
N VAL A 338 -16.20 26.05 -63.07
CA VAL A 338 -17.03 27.08 -63.71
C VAL A 338 -18.27 27.42 -62.86
N LEU A 339 -18.87 26.43 -62.19
CA LEU A 339 -20.07 26.63 -61.36
C LEU A 339 -19.76 26.99 -59.90
N ARG A 340 -18.48 27.16 -59.52
CA ARG A 340 -18.03 27.35 -58.12
C ARG A 340 -18.63 26.31 -57.16
N ARG A 341 -18.79 25.06 -57.63
CA ARG A 341 -19.31 23.97 -56.80
C ARG A 341 -18.17 23.33 -56.02
N THR A 342 -18.41 23.06 -54.74
CA THR A 342 -17.50 22.33 -53.87
C THR A 342 -17.21 20.95 -54.47
N VAL A 343 -15.93 20.62 -54.63
CA VAL A 343 -15.50 19.31 -55.10
C VAL A 343 -15.89 18.29 -54.01
N PRO A 344 -16.66 17.24 -54.34
CA PRO A 344 -17.00 16.23 -53.35
C PRO A 344 -15.75 15.44 -52.96
N THR A 345 -15.55 15.30 -51.66
CA THR A 345 -14.43 14.60 -51.03
C THR A 345 -14.90 13.32 -50.36
N SER A 346 -14.01 12.33 -50.26
CA SER A 346 -14.16 11.17 -49.38
C SER A 346 -13.24 11.31 -48.17
N LEU A 347 -13.69 10.83 -47.01
CA LEU A 347 -12.83 10.72 -45.82
C LEU A 347 -11.92 9.50 -45.98
N GLN A 348 -10.62 9.69 -45.79
CA GLN A 348 -9.64 8.62 -45.81
C GLN A 348 -8.86 8.61 -44.49
N LEU A 349 -8.72 7.42 -43.92
CA LEU A 349 -7.92 7.21 -42.71
C LEU A 349 -6.44 7.03 -43.10
N THR A 350 -5.58 7.85 -42.52
CA THR A 350 -4.12 7.72 -42.63
C THR A 350 -3.56 7.42 -41.24
N LEU A 351 -2.83 6.31 -41.13
CA LEU A 351 -2.18 5.88 -39.89
C LEU A 351 -0.68 5.78 -40.14
N ILE A 352 0.10 6.57 -39.43
CA ILE A 352 1.56 6.50 -39.45
C ILE A 352 2.12 6.45 -38.03
N TYR A 353 3.29 5.85 -37.89
CA TYR A 353 3.99 5.73 -36.62
C TYR A 353 5.50 5.94 -36.81
N ARG A 354 6.20 6.28 -35.73
CA ARG A 354 7.66 6.18 -35.64
C ARG A 354 8.06 5.63 -34.28
N GLY A 355 9.10 4.80 -34.26
CA GLY A 355 9.70 4.30 -33.03
C GLY A 355 10.90 5.15 -32.61
N TYR A 356 11.33 5.00 -31.37
CA TYR A 356 12.51 5.66 -30.83
C TYR A 356 13.68 4.70 -30.68
N ILE A 357 14.90 5.22 -30.85
CA ILE A 357 16.15 4.51 -30.60
C ILE A 357 17.05 5.46 -29.80
N ASP A 358 17.54 5.02 -28.64
CA ASP A 358 18.39 5.83 -27.74
C ASP A 358 17.82 7.22 -27.40
N GLY A 359 16.48 7.32 -27.31
CA GLY A 359 15.77 8.56 -26.96
C GLY A 359 15.50 9.48 -28.15
N GLU A 360 15.96 9.14 -29.35
CA GLU A 360 15.74 9.92 -30.58
C GLU A 360 14.64 9.30 -31.46
N PRO A 361 13.75 10.11 -32.06
CA PRO A 361 12.70 9.62 -32.93
C PRO A 361 13.25 9.17 -34.29
N GLY A 362 12.84 7.99 -34.74
CA GLY A 362 13.12 7.49 -36.09
C GLY A 362 12.19 8.05 -37.17
N ASP A 363 12.27 7.46 -38.37
CA ASP A 363 11.44 7.85 -39.51
C ASP A 363 9.98 7.42 -39.37
N TRP A 364 9.08 8.25 -39.90
CA TRP A 364 7.65 7.93 -40.03
C TRP A 364 7.42 6.80 -41.03
N LYS A 365 6.60 5.82 -40.64
CA LYS A 365 6.23 4.63 -41.42
C LYS A 365 4.72 4.45 -41.40
N ALA A 366 4.18 3.81 -42.44
CA ALA A 366 2.78 3.42 -42.47
C ALA A 366 2.48 2.38 -41.40
N LEU A 367 1.41 2.57 -40.64
CA LEU A 367 0.97 1.66 -39.58
C LEU A 367 -0.07 0.67 -40.12
N ALA A 368 0.26 -0.62 -40.10
CA ALA A 368 -0.66 -1.69 -40.49
C ALA A 368 -0.44 -2.95 -39.62
N PRO A 369 -1.48 -3.76 -39.36
CA PRO A 369 -1.41 -4.92 -38.45
C PRO A 369 -0.39 -5.99 -38.86
N ASP A 370 -0.18 -6.15 -40.17
CA ASP A 370 0.69 -7.14 -40.79
C ASP A 370 2.15 -6.70 -40.92
N THR A 371 2.39 -5.38 -40.91
CA THR A 371 3.70 -4.79 -41.19
C THR A 371 4.53 -4.61 -39.92
N ASP A 372 3.91 -4.17 -38.81
CA ASP A 372 4.56 -4.13 -37.49
C ASP A 372 3.53 -4.43 -36.38
N PRO A 373 3.39 -5.71 -35.99
CA PRO A 373 2.41 -6.13 -34.99
C PRO A 373 2.63 -5.50 -33.61
N LYS A 374 3.87 -5.13 -33.26
CA LYS A 374 4.19 -4.52 -31.96
C LYS A 374 3.72 -3.07 -31.93
N ALA A 375 4.06 -2.30 -32.95
CA ALA A 375 3.58 -0.93 -33.10
C ALA A 375 2.06 -0.88 -33.21
N TRP A 376 1.44 -1.83 -33.92
CA TRP A 376 -0.01 -1.94 -34.02
C TRP A 376 -0.67 -2.16 -32.65
N LYS A 377 -0.17 -3.13 -31.87
CA LYS A 377 -0.70 -3.41 -30.52
C LYS A 377 -0.51 -2.22 -29.57
N ALA A 378 0.65 -1.55 -29.64
CA ALA A 378 0.93 -0.35 -28.86
C ALA A 378 -0.02 0.81 -29.22
N CYS A 379 -0.26 1.03 -30.52
CA CYS A 379 -1.21 2.04 -30.99
C CYS A 379 -2.64 1.74 -30.52
N GLN A 380 -3.09 0.49 -30.62
CA GLN A 380 -4.41 0.08 -30.13
C GLN A 380 -4.57 0.30 -28.63
N HIS A 381 -3.54 0.02 -27.83
CA HIS A 381 -3.57 0.29 -26.40
C HIS A 381 -3.59 1.79 -26.10
N ALA A 382 -2.73 2.58 -26.74
CA ALA A 382 -2.69 4.03 -26.55
C ALA A 382 -4.00 4.72 -27.00
N TRP A 383 -4.60 4.26 -28.10
CA TRP A 383 -5.92 4.71 -28.57
C TRP A 383 -7.03 4.42 -27.57
N ARG A 384 -7.03 3.25 -26.93
CA ARG A 384 -7.99 2.92 -25.86
C ARG A 384 -7.87 3.89 -24.67
N GLY A 385 -6.66 4.30 -24.31
CA GLY A 385 -6.45 5.31 -23.27
C GLY A 385 -6.99 6.68 -23.65
N VAL A 386 -6.81 7.10 -24.91
CA VAL A 386 -7.46 8.32 -25.42
C VAL A 386 -8.98 8.22 -25.36
N LEU A 387 -9.56 7.09 -25.77
CA LEU A 387 -11.00 6.86 -25.68
C LEU A 387 -11.50 6.92 -24.23
N ASP A 388 -10.80 6.28 -23.30
CA ASP A 388 -11.14 6.29 -21.87
C ASP A 388 -11.13 7.72 -21.31
N TYR A 389 -10.05 8.46 -21.55
CA TYR A 389 -9.92 9.86 -21.15
C TYR A 389 -11.08 10.71 -21.70
N VAL A 390 -11.35 10.62 -23.01
CA VAL A 390 -12.36 11.44 -23.67
C VAL A 390 -13.78 11.06 -23.21
N ARG A 391 -14.06 9.77 -22.99
CA ARG A 391 -15.37 9.33 -22.47
C ARG A 391 -15.63 9.86 -21.07
N LYS A 392 -14.63 9.82 -20.18
CA LYS A 392 -14.70 10.44 -18.84
C LYS A 392 -14.87 11.95 -18.94
N ALA A 393 -14.11 12.62 -19.81
CA ALA A 393 -14.19 14.07 -20.02
C ALA A 393 -15.57 14.52 -20.55
N VAL A 394 -16.14 13.80 -21.52
CA VAL A 394 -17.49 14.05 -22.04
C VAL A 394 -18.55 13.76 -20.98
N GLY A 395 -18.39 12.69 -20.21
CA GLY A 395 -19.26 12.37 -19.08
C GLY A 395 -19.30 13.49 -18.04
N GLN A 396 -18.12 13.98 -17.63
CA GLN A 396 -18.00 15.15 -16.76
C GLN A 396 -18.72 16.38 -17.36
N HIS A 397 -18.48 16.70 -18.63
CA HIS A 397 -19.16 17.83 -19.28
C HIS A 397 -20.70 17.67 -19.27
N ARG A 398 -21.21 16.48 -19.63
CA ARG A 398 -22.67 16.18 -19.62
C ARG A 398 -23.26 16.33 -18.22
N ALA A 399 -22.51 15.97 -17.19
CA ALA A 399 -22.86 16.13 -15.78
C ALA A 399 -22.54 17.53 -15.19
N ARG A 400 -22.04 18.47 -16.00
CA ARG A 400 -21.64 19.85 -15.59
C ARG A 400 -20.45 19.91 -14.63
N TYR A 401 -19.49 19.01 -14.81
CA TYR A 401 -18.18 18.96 -14.14
C TYR A 401 -18.25 18.78 -12.60
N PRO A 402 -18.93 17.75 -12.09
CA PRO A 402 -19.04 17.52 -10.65
C PRO A 402 -17.69 17.39 -9.94
N LEU A 403 -16.71 16.68 -10.54
CA LEU A 403 -15.38 16.53 -9.92
C LEU A 403 -14.63 17.87 -9.80
N HIS A 404 -14.69 18.70 -10.83
CA HIS A 404 -14.06 20.02 -10.80
C HIS A 404 -14.75 20.98 -9.81
N GLN A 405 -16.08 20.88 -9.66
CA GLN A 405 -16.80 21.62 -8.63
C GLN A 405 -16.36 21.17 -7.23
N ARG A 406 -16.21 19.86 -7.01
CA ARG A 406 -15.68 19.28 -5.77
C ARG A 406 -14.26 19.75 -5.50
N LEU A 407 -13.38 19.72 -6.49
CA LEU A 407 -12.01 20.24 -6.39
C LEU A 407 -11.98 21.68 -5.86
N LYS A 408 -12.79 22.57 -6.44
CA LYS A 408 -12.87 23.98 -6.01
C LYS A 408 -13.50 24.16 -4.63
N ALA A 409 -14.45 23.30 -4.27
CA ALA A 409 -15.11 23.36 -2.96
C ALA A 409 -14.19 22.85 -1.84
N GLU A 410 -13.37 21.83 -2.13
CA GLU A 410 -12.49 21.20 -1.14
C GLU A 410 -11.14 21.87 -1.02
N LEU A 411 -10.50 22.23 -2.14
CA LEU A 411 -9.16 22.85 -2.17
C LEU A 411 -9.29 24.36 -2.25
N THR A 412 -9.74 24.94 -1.15
CA THR A 412 -9.87 26.40 -1.00
C THR A 412 -8.54 27.03 -0.59
N THR A 413 -8.41 28.34 -0.82
CA THR A 413 -7.27 29.14 -0.34
C THR A 413 -7.01 28.91 1.15
N ALA A 414 -8.04 28.99 2.00
CA ALA A 414 -7.89 28.84 3.44
C ALA A 414 -7.38 27.45 3.86
N ARG A 415 -7.80 26.39 3.16
CA ARG A 415 -7.35 25.02 3.45
C ARG A 415 -5.88 24.83 3.09
N ILE A 416 -5.48 25.30 1.90
CA ILE A 416 -4.08 25.28 1.45
C ILE A 416 -3.20 26.13 2.38
N GLU A 417 -3.67 27.30 2.81
CA GLU A 417 -2.97 28.16 3.77
C GLU A 417 -2.77 27.48 5.12
N THR A 418 -3.82 26.86 5.66
CA THR A 418 -3.75 26.14 6.94
C THR A 418 -2.67 25.06 6.90
N LEU A 419 -2.64 24.30 5.81
CA LEU A 419 -1.67 23.23 5.63
C LEU A 419 -0.24 23.76 5.40
N THR A 420 -0.08 24.74 4.53
CA THR A 420 1.25 25.27 4.16
C THR A 420 1.87 26.15 5.23
N THR A 421 1.12 26.58 6.26
CA THR A 421 1.66 27.34 7.41
C THR A 421 2.15 26.47 8.55
N LEU A 422 2.04 25.14 8.43
CA LEU A 422 2.52 24.21 9.45
C LEU A 422 4.05 24.32 9.63
N PRO A 423 4.59 24.03 10.84
CA PRO A 423 6.03 24.11 11.13
C PRO A 423 6.92 23.34 10.16
N VAL A 424 6.43 22.23 9.62
CA VAL A 424 7.16 21.44 8.62
C VAL A 424 7.53 22.27 7.38
N PHE A 425 6.68 23.21 6.97
CA PHE A 425 6.89 24.08 5.78
C PHE A 425 7.38 25.49 6.12
N THR A 426 7.36 25.88 7.39
CA THR A 426 7.80 27.23 7.82
C THR A 426 9.14 27.20 8.56
N GLU A 427 9.51 26.08 9.16
CA GLU A 427 10.75 25.92 9.93
C GLU A 427 11.74 24.94 9.29
N ARG A 428 11.26 23.80 8.77
CA ARG A 428 12.13 22.72 8.25
C ARG A 428 12.34 22.81 6.73
N TYR A 429 11.26 22.80 5.97
CA TYR A 429 11.26 22.89 4.50
C TYR A 429 10.69 24.25 4.07
N ASN A 430 11.47 25.31 4.32
CA ASN A 430 11.03 26.69 4.26
C ASN A 430 11.65 27.53 3.13
N ASP A 431 12.43 26.92 2.24
CA ASP A 431 13.04 27.61 1.10
C ASP A 431 12.78 26.84 -0.19
N TRP A 432 11.88 27.38 -1.01
CA TRP A 432 11.43 26.77 -2.27
C TRP A 432 12.54 26.61 -3.31
N TRP A 433 13.60 27.43 -3.23
CA TRP A 433 14.70 27.43 -4.20
C TRP A 433 15.94 26.67 -3.71
N ASP A 434 15.95 26.22 -2.46
CA ASP A 434 16.97 25.34 -1.91
C ASP A 434 16.50 23.88 -2.03
N SER A 435 17.26 23.05 -2.75
CA SER A 435 16.89 21.64 -3.00
C SER A 435 16.75 20.81 -1.72
N ASP A 436 17.42 21.21 -0.63
CA ASP A 436 17.39 20.48 0.64
C ASP A 436 16.25 20.96 1.55
N LYS A 437 15.59 22.07 1.19
CA LYS A 437 14.55 22.74 2.00
C LYS A 437 13.27 23.06 1.23
N ASN A 438 13.13 22.66 -0.02
CA ASN A 438 11.95 22.97 -0.83
C ASN A 438 10.78 21.99 -0.63
N GLY A 439 11.02 20.88 0.05
CA GLY A 439 10.02 19.84 0.30
C GLY A 439 10.65 18.52 0.74
N TYR A 440 9.82 17.49 0.84
CA TYR A 440 10.25 16.16 1.23
C TYR A 440 9.31 15.09 0.67
N TRP A 441 9.75 13.84 0.70
CA TRP A 441 8.93 12.69 0.31
C TRP A 441 8.11 12.21 1.51
N GLU A 442 6.79 12.21 1.34
CA GLU A 442 5.82 11.53 2.20
C GLU A 442 5.40 10.26 1.46
N ASP A 443 6.05 9.14 1.80
CA ASP A 443 6.03 7.89 1.02
C ASP A 443 6.34 8.15 -0.47
N ASP A 444 5.39 7.82 -1.36
CA ASP A 444 5.55 7.94 -2.82
C ASP A 444 5.21 9.34 -3.36
N ILE A 445 4.85 10.29 -2.49
CA ILE A 445 4.43 11.64 -2.87
C ILE A 445 5.41 12.65 -2.29
N TRP A 446 6.13 13.34 -3.16
CA TRP A 446 6.90 14.52 -2.79
C TRP A 446 5.97 15.71 -2.58
N VAL A 447 6.12 16.38 -1.44
CA VAL A 447 5.37 17.57 -1.07
C VAL A 447 6.31 18.73 -0.78
N GLY A 448 6.01 19.89 -1.36
CA GLY A 448 6.70 21.14 -1.08
C GLY A 448 5.74 22.32 -1.05
N ALA A 449 6.05 23.32 -0.23
CA ALA A 449 5.23 24.53 -0.08
C ALA A 449 6.07 25.80 -0.21
N ARG A 450 5.56 26.79 -0.94
CA ARG A 450 6.16 28.12 -1.07
C ARG A 450 5.39 29.10 -0.21
N GLN A 451 6.10 29.83 0.66
CA GLN A 451 5.54 30.98 1.36
C GLN A 451 5.57 32.24 0.47
N PRO A 452 4.62 33.18 0.67
CA PRO A 452 4.68 34.47 0.00
C PRO A 452 6.02 35.18 0.27
N CYS A 453 6.72 35.58 -0.78
CA CYS A 453 8.04 36.20 -0.65
C CYS A 453 8.42 37.03 -1.89
N MET A 454 9.54 37.76 -1.79
CA MET A 454 10.19 38.40 -2.92
C MET A 454 11.38 37.53 -3.35
N HIS A 455 11.45 37.14 -4.62
CA HIS A 455 12.57 36.41 -5.18
C HIS A 455 12.98 37.04 -6.50
N ASP A 456 14.27 37.34 -6.66
CA ASP A 456 14.83 38.08 -7.81
C ASP A 456 14.08 39.38 -8.18
N GLY A 457 13.52 40.05 -7.18
CA GLY A 457 12.79 41.30 -7.34
C GLY A 457 11.33 41.14 -7.80
N GLU A 458 10.85 39.91 -7.98
CA GLU A 458 9.46 39.60 -8.30
C GLU A 458 8.71 39.07 -7.08
N PRO A 459 7.45 39.48 -6.87
CA PRO A 459 6.61 38.94 -5.81
C PRO A 459 6.10 37.56 -6.21
N TRP A 460 6.29 36.58 -5.33
CA TRP A 460 5.76 35.23 -5.47
C TRP A 460 4.70 34.96 -4.41
N GLY A 461 3.54 34.48 -4.86
CA GLY A 461 2.45 34.06 -3.98
C GLY A 461 2.69 32.70 -3.35
N ARG A 462 1.78 32.30 -2.45
CA ARG A 462 1.79 30.99 -1.82
C ARG A 462 1.55 29.88 -2.86
N ALA A 463 2.24 28.76 -2.71
CA ALA A 463 2.01 27.58 -3.55
C ALA A 463 2.18 26.28 -2.78
N LEU A 464 1.48 25.24 -3.23
CA LEU A 464 1.69 23.85 -2.82
C LEU A 464 1.99 23.03 -4.07
N LYS A 465 3.04 22.20 -4.03
CA LYS A 465 3.38 21.27 -5.11
C LYS A 465 3.38 19.85 -4.58
N LEU A 466 2.72 18.98 -5.33
CA LEU A 466 2.70 17.53 -5.14
C LEU A 466 3.36 16.90 -6.35
N SER A 467 4.33 16.02 -6.16
CA SER A 467 5.08 15.38 -7.24
C SER A 467 5.23 13.89 -6.96
N TRP A 468 5.21 13.06 -7.99
CA TRP A 468 5.33 11.61 -7.83
C TRP A 468 6.03 10.98 -9.02
N LYS A 469 6.61 9.80 -8.83
CA LYS A 469 7.22 9.04 -9.92
C LYS A 469 6.12 8.58 -10.88
N ASN A 470 6.24 8.97 -12.14
CA ASN A 470 5.33 8.56 -13.20
C ASN A 470 6.15 7.83 -14.27
N GLY A 471 6.12 6.50 -14.24
CA GLY A 471 6.90 5.65 -15.14
C GLY A 471 8.42 5.75 -14.92
N ASP A 472 9.18 5.26 -15.90
CA ASP A 472 10.64 5.20 -15.84
C ASP A 472 11.31 6.22 -16.77
N THR A 473 12.53 6.61 -16.43
CA THR A 473 13.37 7.45 -17.27
C THR A 473 13.75 6.70 -18.55
N ALA A 474 13.58 7.35 -19.70
CA ALA A 474 14.02 6.81 -20.98
C ALA A 474 15.44 7.31 -21.33
N PRO A 475 16.15 6.65 -22.27
CA PRO A 475 17.46 7.11 -22.72
C PRO A 475 17.48 8.60 -23.10
N GLY A 476 18.52 9.31 -22.66
CA GLY A 476 18.68 10.75 -22.88
C GLY A 476 17.80 11.66 -22.01
N ASP A 477 17.06 11.12 -21.05
CA ASP A 477 16.37 11.93 -20.03
C ASP A 477 17.36 12.49 -19.00
N ALA A 478 17.07 13.70 -18.50
CA ALA A 478 17.73 14.20 -17.30
C ALA A 478 17.34 13.37 -16.07
N ALA A 479 18.13 13.45 -15.01
CA ALA A 479 17.75 12.89 -13.72
C ALA A 479 16.38 13.43 -13.29
N ASP A 480 15.57 12.57 -12.68
CA ASP A 480 14.23 12.87 -12.16
C ASP A 480 13.20 13.32 -13.21
N ASN A 481 13.46 13.17 -14.51
CA ASN A 481 12.49 13.62 -15.50
C ASN A 481 11.16 12.84 -15.47
N ALA A 482 11.19 11.58 -15.05
CA ALA A 482 10.02 10.71 -14.92
C ALA A 482 9.15 11.02 -13.68
N HIS A 483 8.99 12.30 -13.35
CA HIS A 483 8.12 12.76 -12.27
C HIS A 483 7.04 13.69 -12.81
N SER A 484 5.80 13.35 -12.51
CA SER A 484 4.66 14.23 -12.73
C SER A 484 4.45 15.13 -11.52
N ALA A 485 3.83 16.29 -11.74
CA ALA A 485 3.53 17.21 -10.67
C ALA A 485 2.16 17.89 -10.83
N TYR A 486 1.52 18.14 -9.69
CA TYR A 486 0.45 19.11 -9.53
C TYR A 486 0.99 20.30 -8.74
N GLN A 487 0.62 21.52 -9.13
CA GLN A 487 0.92 22.73 -8.38
C GLN A 487 -0.34 23.56 -8.23
N LEU A 488 -0.59 23.97 -6.98
CA LEU A 488 -1.70 24.80 -6.57
C LEU A 488 -1.12 26.16 -6.18
N ASP A 489 -1.28 27.15 -7.04
CA ASP A 489 -0.87 28.52 -6.75
C ASP A 489 -2.06 29.28 -6.16
N VAL A 490 -1.83 29.94 -5.03
CA VAL A 490 -2.83 30.79 -4.37
C VAL A 490 -2.62 32.22 -4.84
N ASP A 491 -3.59 32.72 -5.60
CA ASP A 491 -3.70 34.16 -5.90
C ASP A 491 -4.48 34.84 -4.77
N GLU A 492 -3.74 35.53 -3.90
CA GLU A 492 -4.31 36.40 -2.87
C GLU A 492 -4.90 37.64 -3.57
N ALA A 493 -6.14 37.50 -4.05
CA ALA A 493 -6.85 38.57 -4.74
C ALA A 493 -6.84 39.86 -3.88
N ARG A 494 -6.38 40.97 -4.48
CA ARG A 494 -6.32 42.28 -3.80
C ARG A 494 -7.69 42.79 -3.35
N ASP A 495 -8.75 42.42 -4.08
CA ASP A 495 -10.17 42.65 -3.77
C ASP A 495 -10.99 41.44 -4.24
N GLY A 496 -11.55 40.66 -3.30
CA GLY A 496 -12.37 39.46 -3.58
C GLY A 496 -11.91 38.21 -2.82
N PRO A 497 -12.63 37.07 -2.93
CA PRO A 497 -12.14 35.81 -2.39
C PRO A 497 -10.90 35.35 -3.15
N GLY A 498 -9.88 34.88 -2.44
CA GLY A 498 -8.68 34.30 -3.04
C GLY A 498 -9.03 33.16 -4.00
N VAL A 499 -8.23 32.99 -5.05
CA VAL A 499 -8.43 31.98 -6.08
C VAL A 499 -7.26 31.00 -6.04
N VAL A 500 -7.55 29.73 -6.31
CA VAL A 500 -6.54 28.69 -6.46
C VAL A 500 -6.45 28.33 -7.94
N ASP A 501 -5.26 28.49 -8.49
CA ASP A 501 -4.92 28.06 -9.84
C ASP A 501 -4.29 26.68 -9.79
N PHE A 502 -4.89 25.73 -10.50
CA PHE A 502 -4.44 24.35 -10.56
C PHE A 502 -3.65 24.14 -11.84
N THR A 503 -2.39 23.75 -11.72
CA THR A 503 -1.53 23.40 -12.86
C THR A 503 -0.96 22.00 -12.71
N TYR A 504 -0.59 21.41 -13.83
CA TYR A 504 -0.03 20.06 -13.89
C TYR A 504 1.01 19.92 -15.00
N SER A 505 1.89 18.93 -14.84
CA SER A 505 2.84 18.50 -15.86
C SER A 505 3.01 16.98 -15.82
N GLN A 506 3.17 16.36 -17.00
CA GLN A 506 3.47 14.93 -17.08
C GLN A 506 4.91 14.66 -16.60
N ARG A 507 5.84 15.55 -16.92
CA ARG A 507 7.25 15.44 -16.54
C ARG A 507 7.77 16.67 -15.81
N GLN A 508 8.93 16.52 -15.21
CA GLN A 508 9.61 17.63 -14.55
C GLN A 508 10.20 18.63 -15.55
N SER A 509 10.61 18.18 -16.74
CA SER A 509 11.09 19.05 -17.82
C SER A 509 9.98 19.83 -18.52
N ASP A 510 8.73 19.38 -18.41
CA ASP A 510 7.62 19.94 -19.17
C ASP A 510 7.20 21.30 -18.59
N SER A 511 6.74 22.17 -19.49
CA SER A 511 6.06 23.38 -19.06
C SER A 511 4.73 23.00 -18.38
N ARG A 512 4.50 23.55 -17.18
CA ARG A 512 3.22 23.37 -16.49
C ARG A 512 2.10 24.03 -17.28
N THR A 513 0.96 23.37 -17.32
CA THR A 513 -0.24 23.87 -17.99
C THR A 513 -1.41 23.89 -17.01
N ALA A 514 -2.45 24.66 -17.30
CA ALA A 514 -3.65 24.69 -16.48
C ALA A 514 -4.37 23.34 -16.51
N LEU A 515 -4.79 22.85 -15.34
CA LEU A 515 -5.54 21.60 -15.22
C LEU A 515 -6.94 21.76 -15.84
N PRO A 516 -7.28 21.04 -16.92
CA PRO A 516 -8.59 21.18 -17.56
C PRO A 516 -9.73 20.68 -16.65
N ALA A 517 -10.87 21.37 -16.64
CA ALA A 517 -12.04 20.97 -15.85
C ALA A 517 -12.60 19.58 -16.22
N CYS A 518 -12.28 19.08 -17.42
CA CYS A 518 -12.69 17.77 -17.90
C CYS A 518 -11.66 16.66 -17.64
N ALA A 519 -10.50 16.97 -17.06
CA ALA A 519 -9.42 16.03 -16.77
C ALA A 519 -9.75 15.17 -15.52
N ALA A 520 -10.76 14.31 -15.65
CA ALA A 520 -11.40 13.60 -14.54
C ALA A 520 -10.40 12.85 -13.64
N ASP A 521 -9.53 12.03 -14.23
CA ASP A 521 -8.55 11.24 -13.47
C ASP A 521 -7.52 12.12 -12.75
N HIS A 522 -7.04 13.20 -13.37
CA HIS A 522 -6.12 14.12 -12.71
C HIS A 522 -6.76 14.85 -11.54
N ILE A 523 -8.01 15.26 -11.68
CA ILE A 523 -8.77 15.93 -10.61
C ILE A 523 -9.00 14.95 -9.45
N ALA A 524 -9.41 13.72 -9.74
CA ALA A 524 -9.61 12.67 -8.74
C ALA A 524 -8.31 12.36 -7.99
N ARG A 525 -7.19 12.18 -8.72
CA ARG A 525 -5.86 11.97 -8.11
C ARG A 525 -5.44 13.12 -7.22
N LEU A 526 -5.62 14.36 -7.68
CA LEU A 526 -5.25 15.53 -6.90
C LEU A 526 -6.04 15.62 -5.59
N LEU A 527 -7.34 15.35 -5.62
CA LEU A 527 -8.17 15.30 -4.42
C LEU A 527 -7.69 14.23 -3.44
N ARG A 528 -7.38 13.02 -3.95
CA ARG A 528 -6.86 11.91 -3.15
C ARG A 528 -5.50 12.25 -2.53
N PHE A 529 -4.54 12.68 -3.33
CA PHE A 529 -3.21 13.05 -2.86
C PHE A 529 -3.25 14.15 -1.80
N TYR A 530 -4.07 15.18 -2.01
CA TYR A 530 -4.21 16.24 -1.01
C TYR A 530 -4.81 15.71 0.30
N GLY A 531 -5.90 14.95 0.24
CA GLY A 531 -6.55 14.38 1.42
C GLY A 531 -5.62 13.47 2.23
N ALA A 532 -4.94 12.57 1.53
CA ALA A 532 -3.92 11.67 2.08
C ALA A 532 -2.83 12.41 2.83
N MET A 533 -2.21 13.36 2.14
CA MET A 533 -1.09 14.14 2.64
C MET A 533 -1.53 15.01 3.84
N GLU A 534 -2.70 15.66 3.77
CA GLU A 534 -3.22 16.49 4.87
C GLU A 534 -3.45 15.66 6.14
N ALA A 535 -4.05 14.48 6.02
CA ALA A 535 -4.27 13.58 7.16
C ALA A 535 -2.95 13.14 7.81
N ARG A 536 -1.95 12.78 7.00
CA ARG A 536 -0.64 12.31 7.47
C ARG A 536 0.16 13.41 8.16
N ILE A 537 0.28 14.58 7.53
CA ILE A 537 1.01 15.71 8.12
C ILE A 537 0.37 16.13 9.46
N ASN A 538 -0.97 16.17 9.53
CA ASN A 538 -1.67 16.46 10.78
C ASN A 538 -1.40 15.39 11.84
N THR A 539 -1.39 14.10 11.47
CA THR A 539 -1.09 13.00 12.38
C THR A 539 0.33 13.10 12.94
N HIS A 540 1.34 13.34 12.07
CA HIS A 540 2.72 13.57 12.49
C HIS A 540 2.85 14.77 13.42
N GLN A 541 2.15 15.86 13.13
CA GLN A 541 2.15 17.04 13.99
C GLN A 541 1.54 16.75 15.37
N GLN A 542 0.41 16.02 15.41
CA GLN A 542 -0.22 15.63 16.68
C GLN A 542 0.70 14.72 17.50
N GLN A 543 1.37 13.76 16.86
CA GLN A 543 2.34 12.89 17.52
C GLN A 543 3.54 13.67 18.08
N GLU A 544 4.08 14.62 17.32
CA GLU A 544 5.18 15.47 17.78
C GLU A 544 4.75 16.40 18.92
N GLN A 545 3.56 17.00 18.83
CA GLN A 545 2.99 17.80 19.91
C GLN A 545 2.76 16.97 21.18
N ALA A 546 2.25 15.75 21.03
CA ALA A 546 2.09 14.82 22.15
C ALA A 546 3.45 14.46 22.77
N ARG A 547 4.47 14.18 21.95
CA ARG A 547 5.83 13.92 22.40
C ARG A 547 6.43 15.10 23.15
N GLN A 548 6.28 16.32 22.63
CA GLN A 548 6.78 17.54 23.29
C GLN A 548 6.00 17.90 24.56
N SER A 549 4.69 17.66 24.58
CA SER A 549 3.88 17.81 25.79
C SER A 549 4.32 16.82 26.86
N GLU A 550 4.55 15.57 26.47
CA GLU A 550 5.00 14.51 27.38
C GLU A 550 6.42 14.78 27.90
N ALA A 551 7.34 15.25 27.05
CA ALA A 551 8.67 15.66 27.47
C ALA A 551 8.61 16.79 28.51
N ARG A 552 7.81 17.84 28.28
CA ARG A 552 7.61 18.95 29.23
C ARG A 552 6.97 18.47 30.54
N ARG A 553 6.02 17.54 30.48
CA ARG A 553 5.41 16.92 31.67
C ARG A 553 6.47 16.19 32.50
N ILE A 554 7.30 15.36 31.85
CA ILE A 554 8.38 14.62 32.51
C ILE A 554 9.37 15.58 33.16
N GLU A 555 9.83 16.60 32.43
CA GLU A 555 10.76 17.62 32.96
C GLU A 555 10.19 18.35 34.18
N ALA A 556 8.90 18.68 34.18
CA ALA A 556 8.26 19.32 35.33
C ALA A 556 8.15 18.38 36.55
N THR A 557 7.87 17.09 36.32
CA THR A 557 7.73 16.08 37.39
C THR A 557 9.08 15.66 37.98
N VAL A 558 10.12 15.54 37.16
CA VAL A 558 11.41 14.95 37.55
C VAL A 558 12.34 16.01 38.14
N HIS A 559 12.19 16.26 39.44
CA HIS A 559 13.10 17.08 40.22
C HIS A 559 13.25 16.52 41.64
N LEU A 560 14.34 16.90 42.33
CA LEU A 560 14.55 16.57 43.74
C LEU A 560 14.12 17.76 44.61
N LEU A 561 13.44 17.50 45.72
CA LEU A 561 13.11 18.50 46.72
C LEU A 561 14.32 18.91 47.56
N THR A 562 15.27 17.99 47.74
CA THR A 562 16.52 18.20 48.47
C THR A 562 17.69 17.68 47.64
N THR A 563 18.73 18.50 47.50
CA THR A 563 19.96 18.13 46.79
C THR A 563 20.96 17.45 47.73
N PRO A 564 21.71 16.42 47.29
CA PRO A 564 22.78 15.79 48.07
C PRO A 564 23.87 16.78 48.55
N PRO A 565 24.62 16.46 49.63
CA PRO A 565 24.56 15.22 50.43
C PRO A 565 23.35 15.18 51.37
N LEU A 566 22.69 14.02 51.45
CA LEU A 566 21.46 13.83 52.23
C LEU A 566 21.77 13.42 53.67
N ALA A 567 20.95 13.86 54.64
CA ALA A 567 21.07 13.38 56.01
C ALA A 567 20.57 11.91 56.13
N PRO A 568 21.21 11.06 56.96
CA PRO A 568 20.85 9.64 57.05
C PRO A 568 19.39 9.39 57.48
N ASP A 569 18.82 10.27 58.28
CA ASP A 569 17.47 10.21 58.84
C ASP A 569 16.43 10.99 58.02
N LEU A 570 16.83 11.58 56.88
CA LEU A 570 15.92 12.34 56.03
C LEU A 570 14.87 11.38 55.42
N PRO A 571 13.56 11.64 55.59
CA PRO A 571 12.53 10.84 54.96
C PRO A 571 12.52 11.10 53.46
N ASP A 572 12.15 10.09 52.68
CA ASP A 572 12.17 10.20 51.22
C ASP A 572 11.14 11.19 50.66
N SER A 573 10.06 11.46 51.39
CA SER A 573 9.10 12.52 51.05
C SER A 573 9.70 13.93 51.15
N ALA A 574 10.89 14.08 51.75
CA ALA A 574 11.67 15.31 51.72
C ALA A 574 12.72 15.33 50.59
N VAL A 575 12.90 14.21 49.87
CA VAL A 575 13.85 14.07 48.75
C VAL A 575 13.10 14.06 47.42
N PHE A 576 12.02 13.29 47.32
CA PHE A 576 11.20 13.17 46.12
C PHE A 576 9.86 13.91 46.31
N PRO A 577 9.39 14.64 45.28
CA PRO A 577 8.08 15.28 45.27
C PRO A 577 6.96 14.24 45.38
N VAL A 578 5.78 14.70 45.81
CA VAL A 578 4.62 13.82 46.10
C VAL A 578 4.21 13.01 44.88
N GLU A 579 4.34 13.58 43.68
CA GLU A 579 4.04 12.93 42.40
C GLU A 579 4.96 11.71 42.18
N LEU A 580 6.26 11.85 42.45
CA LEU A 580 7.22 10.74 42.35
C LEU A 580 7.03 9.71 43.46
N MET A 581 6.59 10.14 44.65
CA MET A 581 6.22 9.22 45.73
C MET A 581 5.01 8.36 45.35
N VAL A 582 3.96 8.96 44.80
CA VAL A 582 2.78 8.24 44.29
C VAL A 582 3.18 7.31 43.15
N LEU A 583 3.98 7.80 42.21
CA LEU A 583 4.48 7.00 41.08
C LEU A 583 5.28 5.79 41.56
N SER A 584 6.11 5.94 42.60
CA SER A 584 6.88 4.81 43.15
C SER A 584 6.00 3.70 43.73
N GLY A 585 4.92 4.08 44.43
CA GLY A 585 3.96 3.11 44.95
C GLY A 585 3.22 2.37 43.83
N GLN A 586 2.81 3.12 42.79
CA GLN A 586 2.19 2.55 41.59
C GLN A 586 3.15 1.61 40.86
N TRP A 587 4.41 2.03 40.67
CA TRP A 587 5.46 1.26 40.00
C TRP A 587 5.71 -0.09 40.68
N GLN A 588 5.76 -0.11 42.01
CA GLN A 588 5.91 -1.35 42.78
C GLN A 588 4.69 -2.27 42.62
N ALA A 589 3.48 -1.73 42.81
CA ALA A 589 2.25 -2.51 42.69
C ALA A 589 2.03 -3.08 41.27
N ASP A 590 2.37 -2.30 40.25
CA ASP A 590 2.29 -2.70 38.85
C ASP A 590 3.33 -3.78 38.52
N GLY A 591 4.54 -3.68 39.07
CA GLY A 591 5.57 -4.72 38.96
C GLY A 591 5.18 -6.03 39.63
N GLU A 592 4.56 -5.99 40.80
CA GLU A 592 4.04 -7.19 41.47
C GLU A 592 2.94 -7.87 40.63
N ARG A 593 2.03 -7.09 40.06
CA ARG A 593 0.99 -7.61 39.14
C ARG A 593 1.58 -8.22 37.89
N TYR A 594 2.57 -7.59 37.28
CA TYR A 594 3.25 -8.09 36.10
C TYR A 594 3.94 -9.44 36.37
N VAL A 595 4.70 -9.55 37.46
CA VAL A 595 5.36 -10.80 37.85
C VAL A 595 4.34 -11.91 38.12
N ALA A 596 3.19 -11.58 38.72
CA ALA A 596 2.11 -12.55 38.90
C ALA A 596 1.54 -13.03 37.56
N ALA A 597 1.31 -12.12 36.60
CA ALA A 597 0.81 -12.46 35.27
C ALA A 597 1.80 -13.36 34.50
N ILE A 598 3.10 -13.03 34.53
CA ILE A 598 4.15 -13.84 33.90
C ILE A 598 4.20 -15.25 34.51
N ARG A 599 4.14 -15.36 35.85
CA ARG A 599 4.09 -16.67 36.51
C ARG A 599 2.87 -17.47 36.09
N THR A 600 1.70 -16.84 36.02
CA THR A 600 0.47 -17.51 35.55
C THR A 600 0.63 -17.98 34.11
N HIS A 601 1.17 -17.14 33.23
CA HIS A 601 1.43 -17.51 31.84
C HIS A 601 2.39 -18.71 31.74
N GLN A 602 3.51 -18.69 32.47
CA GLN A 602 4.46 -19.82 32.55
C GLN A 602 3.80 -21.10 33.10
N PHE A 603 2.98 -21.02 34.14
CA PHE A 603 2.24 -22.18 34.63
C PHE A 603 1.27 -22.75 33.60
N THR A 604 0.73 -21.91 32.72
CA THR A 604 -0.19 -22.33 31.66
C THR A 604 0.56 -23.06 30.55
N LEU A 605 1.75 -22.55 30.17
CA LEU A 605 2.65 -23.23 29.24
C LEU A 605 3.14 -24.57 29.79
N ASP A 606 3.63 -24.60 31.04
CA ASP A 606 4.04 -25.84 31.72
C ASP A 606 2.90 -26.88 31.79
N ALA A 607 1.66 -26.44 31.93
CA ALA A 607 0.49 -27.32 31.95
C ALA A 607 0.12 -27.83 30.54
N ALA A 608 0.29 -27.00 29.51
CA ALA A 608 0.11 -27.39 28.11
C ALA A 608 1.19 -28.39 27.67
N ASP A 609 2.45 -28.19 28.07
CA ASP A 609 3.56 -29.11 27.81
C ASP A 609 3.39 -30.46 28.53
N ARG A 610 2.83 -30.45 29.73
CA ARG A 610 2.47 -31.70 30.43
C ARG A 610 1.28 -32.42 29.80
N ALA A 611 0.38 -31.69 29.14
CA ALA A 611 -0.75 -32.27 28.41
C ALA A 611 -0.33 -32.80 27.03
N SER A 612 0.71 -32.24 26.41
CA SER A 612 1.32 -32.75 25.17
C SER A 612 2.25 -33.95 25.40
N ALA A 613 2.78 -34.12 26.62
CA ALA A 613 3.59 -35.26 27.05
C ALA A 613 2.78 -36.52 27.46
N ASP A 614 1.49 -36.62 27.13
CA ASP A 614 0.68 -37.83 27.35
C ASP A 614 1.20 -38.98 26.44
N PRO A 615 1.54 -40.18 26.96
CA PRO A 615 2.25 -41.23 26.20
C PRO A 615 1.46 -41.89 25.05
N GLY A 616 0.33 -41.31 24.64
CA GLY A 616 -0.56 -41.80 23.58
C GLY A 616 -0.65 -40.92 22.33
N ALA A 617 0.07 -39.79 22.26
CA ALA A 617 0.06 -38.91 21.09
C ALA A 617 1.12 -39.33 20.04
N PRO A 618 0.80 -39.29 18.72
CA PRO A 618 1.74 -39.70 17.68
C PRO A 618 2.89 -38.69 17.55
N GLU A 619 4.11 -39.21 17.39
CA GLU A 619 5.35 -38.45 17.18
C GLU A 619 5.20 -37.46 16.01
N ARG A 620 5.30 -36.16 16.28
CA ARG A 620 5.46 -35.11 15.27
C ARG A 620 6.94 -34.96 14.97
N SER A 621 7.27 -34.75 13.70
CA SER A 621 8.64 -34.48 13.24
C SER A 621 9.14 -33.14 13.77
N ASP A 622 10.30 -33.16 14.42
CA ASP A 622 10.90 -32.05 15.16
C ASP A 622 11.36 -30.86 14.30
N ASP A 623 11.44 -30.98 12.97
CA ASP A 623 12.10 -29.98 12.12
C ASP A 623 11.24 -28.76 11.73
N ASP A 624 9.90 -28.80 11.85
CA ASP A 624 9.00 -27.68 11.45
C ASP A 624 8.35 -26.95 12.66
N ALA A 625 8.58 -27.44 13.88
CA ALA A 625 7.94 -26.92 15.10
C ALA A 625 8.79 -25.86 15.83
N GLU A 626 10.11 -25.90 15.70
CA GLU A 626 11.00 -24.98 16.41
C GLU A 626 10.95 -23.56 15.81
N GLU A 627 10.92 -23.39 14.48
CA GLU A 627 10.92 -22.04 13.87
C GLU A 627 9.58 -21.30 13.93
N LYS A 628 8.43 -22.00 13.95
CA LYS A 628 7.10 -21.35 14.07
C LYS A 628 6.69 -21.03 15.51
N SER A 629 7.27 -21.70 16.50
CA SER A 629 6.90 -21.51 17.90
C SER A 629 7.54 -20.27 18.52
N GLU A 630 8.71 -19.83 18.04
CA GLU A 630 9.40 -18.66 18.60
C GLU A 630 8.73 -17.33 18.17
N GLU A 631 8.30 -17.19 16.92
CA GLU A 631 7.62 -15.96 16.44
C GLU A 631 6.16 -15.82 16.94
N GLU A 632 5.43 -16.93 17.11
CA GLU A 632 4.07 -16.89 17.69
C GLU A 632 4.09 -16.72 19.22
N ALA A 633 5.11 -17.24 19.93
CA ALA A 633 5.22 -17.10 21.39
C ALA A 633 5.70 -15.72 21.85
N GLU A 634 6.52 -15.01 21.06
CA GLU A 634 6.92 -13.63 21.41
C GLU A 634 5.73 -12.65 21.42
N ASN A 635 4.65 -12.93 20.69
CA ASN A 635 3.42 -12.13 20.67
C ASN A 635 2.41 -12.43 21.79
N GLU A 636 2.67 -13.43 22.65
CA GLU A 636 1.74 -13.85 23.72
C GLU A 636 2.17 -13.48 25.16
N LEU A 637 3.34 -12.86 25.35
CA LEU A 637 3.77 -12.41 26.68
C LEU A 637 2.86 -11.27 27.21
N PRO A 638 2.42 -11.32 28.48
CA PRO A 638 1.71 -10.21 29.10
C PRO A 638 2.47 -8.88 28.95
N GLU A 639 1.80 -7.77 28.66
CA GLU A 639 2.45 -6.45 28.58
C GLU A 639 2.77 -5.90 29.99
N ASP A 640 3.97 -5.36 30.20
CA ASP A 640 4.36 -4.73 31.47
C ASP A 640 3.66 -3.36 31.64
N PRO A 641 2.72 -3.20 32.60
CA PRO A 641 1.99 -1.95 32.82
C PRO A 641 2.89 -0.76 33.18
N ARG A 642 4.12 -1.01 33.65
CA ARG A 642 5.09 0.04 33.98
C ARG A 642 5.62 0.76 32.74
N LYS A 643 5.42 0.21 31.53
CA LYS A 643 5.82 0.82 30.25
C LYS A 643 5.35 2.26 30.08
N ALA A 644 4.13 2.57 30.53
CA ALA A 644 3.58 3.94 30.46
C ALA A 644 4.39 4.97 31.30
N SER A 645 4.99 4.52 32.40
CA SER A 645 5.75 5.37 33.32
C SER A 645 7.27 5.30 33.12
N ALA A 646 7.74 4.33 32.33
CA ALA A 646 9.15 4.08 32.04
C ALA A 646 9.92 5.34 31.59
N PRO A 647 9.43 6.20 30.67
CA PRO A 647 10.16 7.42 30.31
C PRO A 647 10.41 8.36 31.49
N THR A 648 9.45 8.47 32.42
CA THR A 648 9.58 9.33 33.61
C THR A 648 10.63 8.78 34.57
N VAL A 649 10.61 7.47 34.81
CA VAL A 649 11.56 6.80 35.71
C VAL A 649 12.98 6.81 35.13
N LEU A 650 13.14 6.63 33.81
CA LEU A 650 14.44 6.77 33.14
C LEU A 650 15.01 8.18 33.26
N GLN A 651 14.17 9.21 33.09
CA GLN A 651 14.61 10.58 33.27
C GLN A 651 14.99 10.86 34.73
N LEU A 652 14.25 10.32 35.71
CA LEU A 652 14.61 10.40 37.12
C LEU A 652 15.93 9.70 37.42
N ALA A 653 16.18 8.52 36.84
CA ALA A 653 17.45 7.82 36.97
C ALA A 653 18.62 8.67 36.47
N ARG A 654 18.45 9.39 35.35
CA ARG A 654 19.46 10.33 34.83
C ARG A 654 19.73 11.49 35.79
N VAL A 655 18.67 12.10 36.34
CA VAL A 655 18.81 13.18 37.33
C VAL A 655 19.52 12.70 38.60
N VAL A 656 19.15 11.53 39.13
CA VAL A 656 19.79 10.92 40.30
C VAL A 656 21.27 10.60 40.00
N SER A 657 21.54 9.96 38.86
CA SER A 657 22.90 9.56 38.47
C SER A 657 23.82 10.77 38.27
N ALA A 658 23.33 11.91 37.80
CA ALA A 658 24.11 13.12 37.59
C ALA A 658 24.75 13.68 38.89
N TRP A 659 24.19 13.36 40.06
CA TRP A 659 24.74 13.77 41.35
C TRP A 659 25.92 12.91 41.83
N GLY A 660 26.05 11.67 41.33
CA GLY A 660 27.10 10.74 41.78
C GLY A 660 27.04 10.38 43.28
N ASP A 661 25.86 10.49 43.90
CA ASP A 661 25.63 10.22 45.32
C ASP A 661 25.02 8.82 45.51
N GLU A 662 25.70 7.98 46.31
CA GLU A 662 25.32 6.57 46.48
C GLU A 662 24.04 6.43 47.33
N ASP A 663 23.86 7.27 48.34
CA ASP A 663 22.68 7.24 49.21
C ASP A 663 21.40 7.62 48.45
N LEU A 664 21.48 8.65 47.59
CA LEU A 664 20.40 9.02 46.68
C LEU A 664 20.12 7.90 45.66
N SER A 665 21.17 7.28 45.12
CA SER A 665 21.05 6.17 44.16
C SER A 665 20.36 4.96 44.80
N GLU A 666 20.69 4.64 46.06
CA GLU A 666 20.06 3.56 46.81
C GLU A 666 18.58 3.85 47.09
N ARG A 667 18.24 5.07 47.52
CA ARG A 667 16.84 5.49 47.72
C ARG A 667 16.01 5.40 46.44
N PHE A 668 16.61 5.71 45.29
CA PHE A 668 15.96 5.52 43.98
C PHE A 668 15.73 4.04 43.68
N ARG A 669 16.74 3.18 43.80
CA ARG A 669 16.63 1.73 43.53
C ARG A 669 15.59 1.03 44.41
N GLN A 670 15.46 1.44 45.67
CA GLN A 670 14.46 0.89 46.58
C GLN A 670 13.02 1.23 46.16
N ARG A 671 12.80 2.38 45.51
CA ARG A 671 11.48 2.82 45.03
C ARG A 671 11.14 2.31 43.65
N PHE A 672 12.10 2.40 42.75
CA PHE A 672 11.92 2.09 41.34
C PHE A 672 12.71 0.82 41.03
N ALA A 673 12.12 -0.32 41.40
CA ALA A 673 12.68 -1.62 41.10
C ALA A 673 12.91 -1.77 39.59
N PHE A 674 13.97 -2.49 39.22
CA PHE A 674 14.33 -2.71 37.82
C PHE A 674 13.20 -3.39 37.02
N ALA A 675 12.97 -2.93 35.80
CA ALA A 675 11.86 -3.35 34.93
C ALA A 675 12.34 -3.46 33.48
N ALA A 676 13.06 -4.52 33.14
CA ALA A 676 13.67 -4.68 31.81
C ALA A 676 12.64 -4.59 30.67
N ASP A 677 11.52 -5.31 30.80
CA ASP A 677 10.49 -5.39 29.75
C ASP A 677 9.79 -4.04 29.54
N ALA A 678 9.60 -3.25 30.60
CA ALA A 678 9.10 -1.88 30.51
C ALA A 678 10.07 -0.93 29.78
N PHE A 679 11.38 -1.17 29.87
CA PHE A 679 12.41 -0.34 29.24
C PHE A 679 12.82 -0.84 27.84
N ALA A 680 12.56 -2.10 27.49
CA ALA A 680 12.98 -2.70 26.22
C ALA A 680 12.51 -1.90 24.98
N PRO A 681 11.26 -1.43 24.88
CA PRO A 681 10.83 -0.62 23.74
C PRO A 681 11.59 0.71 23.63
N HIS A 682 11.92 1.33 24.76
CA HIS A 682 12.71 2.56 24.78
C HIS A 682 14.16 2.30 24.37
N ALA A 683 14.74 1.19 24.79
CA ALA A 683 16.09 0.78 24.40
C ALA A 683 16.15 0.46 22.89
N ALA A 684 15.13 -0.18 22.33
CA ALA A 684 15.03 -0.45 20.89
C ALA A 684 14.92 0.83 20.06
N HIS A 685 14.16 1.82 20.53
CA HIS A 685 13.90 3.06 19.78
C HIS A 685 14.99 4.14 19.95
N ALA A 686 15.58 4.25 21.14
CA ALA A 686 16.49 5.34 21.51
C ALA A 686 17.86 4.89 22.03
N GLY A 687 18.07 3.58 22.21
CA GLY A 687 19.33 3.01 22.66
C GLY A 687 20.38 2.96 21.55
N ARG A 688 21.65 2.84 21.96
CA ARG A 688 22.74 2.48 21.04
C ARG A 688 22.97 0.99 21.16
N PHE A 689 23.37 0.35 20.06
CA PHE A 689 23.81 -1.04 20.10
C PHE A 689 24.94 -1.19 21.12
N ILE A 690 24.78 -2.10 22.06
CA ILE A 690 25.81 -2.50 23.00
C ILE A 690 26.28 -3.88 22.55
N GLY A 691 27.53 -3.94 22.07
CA GLY A 691 28.19 -5.17 21.66
C GLY A 691 28.59 -6.05 22.85
N PRO A 692 29.57 -6.95 22.69
CA PRO A 692 29.93 -7.90 23.74
C PRO A 692 30.31 -7.22 25.06
N VAL A 693 29.76 -7.73 26.16
CA VAL A 693 29.95 -7.23 27.53
C VAL A 693 30.80 -8.22 28.33
N PHE A 694 31.85 -7.74 28.97
CA PHE A 694 32.76 -8.54 29.79
C PHE A 694 32.86 -7.98 31.20
N GLU A 695 32.33 -8.73 32.17
CA GLU A 695 32.57 -8.47 33.59
C GLU A 695 34.00 -8.88 34.00
N LEU A 696 34.66 -8.02 34.77
CA LEU A 696 35.97 -8.23 35.38
C LEU A 696 35.83 -8.50 36.88
N ASP A 697 36.78 -9.25 37.45
CA ASP A 697 36.76 -9.66 38.86
C ASP A 697 36.91 -8.48 39.86
N ASP A 698 37.30 -7.30 39.37
CA ASP A 698 37.39 -6.06 40.16
C ASP A 698 36.11 -5.21 40.11
N GLY A 699 35.03 -5.76 39.55
CA GLY A 699 33.72 -5.11 39.45
C GLY A 699 33.62 -4.09 38.32
N ARG A 700 34.61 -4.02 37.41
CA ARG A 700 34.45 -3.27 36.15
C ARG A 700 33.71 -4.10 35.11
N VAL A 701 32.94 -3.44 34.27
CA VAL A 701 32.28 -4.04 33.11
C VAL A 701 32.81 -3.39 31.84
N LEU A 702 33.37 -4.18 30.93
CA LEU A 702 33.82 -3.70 29.63
C LEU A 702 32.68 -3.89 28.63
N ALA A 703 32.35 -2.84 27.87
CA ALA A 703 31.32 -2.91 26.85
C ALA A 703 31.77 -2.20 25.58
N CYS A 704 31.35 -2.71 24.43
CA CYS A 704 31.48 -2.01 23.16
C CYS A 704 30.19 -1.22 22.88
N ILE A 705 30.28 0.08 22.61
CA ILE A 705 29.14 0.92 22.23
C ILE A 705 29.23 1.22 20.74
N GLY A 706 28.16 0.95 19.98
CA GLY A 706 28.09 1.07 18.51
C GLY A 706 28.10 -0.29 17.83
N ALA A 707 27.52 -0.39 16.64
CA ALA A 707 27.46 -1.66 15.92
C ALA A 707 28.88 -2.09 15.46
N PRO A 708 29.20 -3.40 15.39
CA PRO A 708 30.57 -3.87 15.10
C PRO A 708 31.15 -3.39 13.76
N TYR A 709 30.28 -2.95 12.85
CA TYR A 709 30.58 -2.48 11.50
C TYR A 709 30.55 -0.94 11.37
N GLU A 710 30.32 -0.19 12.44
CA GLU A 710 30.34 1.28 12.44
C GLU A 710 31.70 1.83 12.91
N ASP A 711 32.22 2.84 12.22
CA ASP A 711 33.46 3.54 12.62
C ASP A 711 33.35 4.23 14.00
N ALA A 712 32.12 4.47 14.46
CA ALA A 712 31.82 5.06 15.77
C ALA A 712 31.90 4.05 16.93
N ALA A 713 32.09 2.75 16.65
CA ALA A 713 32.19 1.71 17.67
C ALA A 713 33.41 1.91 18.57
N HIS A 714 33.20 1.91 19.88
CA HIS A 714 34.28 2.12 20.84
C HIS A 714 34.06 1.35 22.15
N TRP A 715 35.16 0.95 22.76
CA TRP A 715 35.17 0.25 24.04
C TRP A 715 35.13 1.23 25.20
N VAL A 716 34.36 0.88 26.23
CA VAL A 716 34.31 1.59 27.50
C VAL A 716 34.50 0.61 28.66
N ALA A 717 35.17 1.06 29.72
CA ALA A 717 35.14 0.42 31.03
C ALA A 717 34.15 1.15 31.93
N LEU A 718 33.14 0.43 32.39
CA LEU A 718 32.12 0.88 33.32
C LEU A 718 32.53 0.46 34.73
N HIS A 719 32.48 1.39 35.68
CA HIS A 719 32.63 1.10 37.10
C HIS A 719 31.65 1.95 37.89
N GLY A 720 30.67 1.31 38.55
CA GLY A 720 29.50 2.01 39.06
C GLY A 720 28.80 2.80 37.94
N GLY A 721 28.50 4.08 38.18
CA GLY A 721 27.90 4.98 37.19
C GLY A 721 28.88 5.66 36.22
N HIS A 722 30.18 5.37 36.29
CA HIS A 722 31.19 6.05 35.47
C HIS A 722 31.62 5.22 34.28
N ALA A 723 31.55 5.80 33.08
CA ALA A 723 32.07 5.22 31.84
C ALA A 723 33.41 5.85 31.46
N LYS A 724 34.46 5.04 31.34
CA LYS A 724 35.78 5.46 30.89
C LYS A 724 36.07 4.89 29.50
N PRO A 725 36.26 5.72 28.46
CA PRO A 725 36.65 5.25 27.13
C PRO A 725 37.99 4.52 27.14
N LEU A 726 38.09 3.47 26.34
CA LEU A 726 39.31 2.68 26.10
C LEU A 726 39.71 2.84 24.62
N PRO A 727 40.24 4.00 24.20
CA PRO A 727 40.49 4.30 22.79
C PRO A 727 41.54 3.39 22.13
N ALA A 728 42.43 2.80 22.93
CA ALA A 728 43.43 1.85 22.48
C ALA A 728 42.88 0.44 22.22
N LEU A 729 41.64 0.15 22.64
CA LEU A 729 41.00 -1.15 22.47
C LEU A 729 40.05 -1.10 21.28
N LYS A 730 40.30 -1.94 20.28
CA LYS A 730 39.50 -2.12 19.07
C LYS A 730 38.81 -3.48 19.03
N GLY A 731 39.41 -4.50 19.64
CA GLY A 731 38.81 -5.82 19.79
C GLY A 731 39.14 -6.44 21.14
N LEU A 732 38.21 -7.22 21.69
CA LEU A 732 38.37 -7.90 22.97
C LEU A 732 37.80 -9.32 22.89
N GLY A 733 38.59 -10.29 23.36
CA GLY A 733 38.16 -11.67 23.58
C GLY A 733 38.55 -12.13 24.98
N ARG A 734 37.81 -13.09 25.53
CA ARG A 734 38.07 -13.67 26.86
C ARG A 734 38.07 -15.19 26.76
N SER A 735 39.00 -15.85 27.45
CA SER A 735 38.98 -17.30 27.60
C SER A 735 37.75 -17.77 28.39
N SER A 736 37.33 -19.01 28.17
CA SER A 736 36.15 -19.59 28.83
C SER A 736 36.28 -19.64 30.36
N ASP A 737 37.49 -19.83 30.87
CA ASP A 737 37.83 -19.82 32.31
C ASP A 737 38.07 -18.40 32.88
N ARG A 738 37.89 -17.36 32.06
CA ARG A 738 38.10 -15.93 32.39
C ARG A 738 39.53 -15.57 32.81
N SER A 739 40.49 -16.48 32.69
CA SER A 739 41.87 -16.26 33.14
C SER A 739 42.71 -15.43 32.17
N CYS A 740 42.32 -15.37 30.90
CA CYS A 740 43.06 -14.69 29.84
C CYS A 740 42.17 -13.77 28.99
N PHE A 741 42.71 -12.62 28.60
CA PHE A 741 42.05 -11.64 27.74
C PHE A 741 42.91 -11.35 26.51
N ALA A 742 42.33 -11.48 25.32
CA ALA A 742 42.94 -11.05 24.07
C ALA A 742 42.48 -9.63 23.74
N GLN A 743 43.41 -8.69 23.66
CA GLN A 743 43.16 -7.29 23.34
C GLN A 743 43.74 -6.97 21.96
N SER A 744 42.98 -6.27 21.13
CA SER A 744 43.47 -5.75 19.85
C SER A 744 43.48 -4.24 19.86
N ASP A 745 44.57 -3.64 19.40
CA ASP A 745 44.68 -2.20 19.13
C ASP A 745 44.37 -1.82 17.67
N GLY A 746 43.95 -2.81 16.86
CA GLY A 746 43.72 -2.68 15.43
C GLY A 746 44.96 -3.00 14.56
N GLN A 747 46.14 -3.17 15.17
CA GLN A 747 47.37 -3.57 14.47
C GLN A 747 47.95 -4.89 14.98
N HIS A 748 47.83 -5.16 16.27
CA HIS A 748 48.32 -6.36 16.93
C HIS A 748 47.23 -6.96 17.81
N ILE A 749 47.40 -8.23 18.17
CA ILE A 749 46.59 -8.90 19.20
C ILE A 749 47.52 -9.35 20.34
N THR A 750 47.30 -8.82 21.54
CA THR A 750 48.03 -9.23 22.75
C THR A 750 47.12 -10.01 23.68
N THR A 751 47.59 -11.17 24.16
CA THR A 751 46.90 -11.96 25.18
C THR A 751 47.52 -11.67 26.54
N HIS A 752 46.69 -11.34 27.52
CA HIS A 752 47.06 -11.00 28.89
C HIS A 752 46.50 -12.03 29.88
N ARG A 753 47.22 -12.29 30.98
CA ARG A 753 46.71 -13.10 32.11
C ARG A 753 45.94 -12.19 33.09
N GLY A 754 44.62 -12.12 32.96
CA GLY A 754 43.77 -11.06 33.50
C GLY A 754 43.77 -9.82 32.59
N PHE A 755 42.75 -8.95 32.69
CA PHE A 755 42.58 -7.82 31.76
C PHE A 755 43.77 -6.84 31.79
N ASP A 756 44.16 -6.36 32.97
CA ASP A 756 45.34 -5.48 33.15
C ASP A 756 46.62 -6.28 33.49
N GLY A 757 46.62 -7.58 33.20
CA GLY A 757 47.70 -8.47 33.58
C GLY A 757 48.89 -8.49 32.60
N PRO A 758 49.96 -9.24 32.92
CA PRO A 758 51.12 -9.34 32.05
C PRO A 758 50.75 -10.01 30.72
N VAL A 759 51.37 -9.53 29.62
CA VAL A 759 51.25 -10.13 28.30
C VAL A 759 51.88 -11.52 28.32
N VAL A 760 51.11 -12.52 27.91
CA VAL A 760 51.53 -13.92 27.79
C VAL A 760 51.74 -14.35 26.33
N ALA A 761 51.16 -13.63 25.37
CA ALA A 761 51.41 -13.82 23.94
C ALA A 761 51.11 -12.53 23.13
N ARG A 762 51.79 -12.35 21.98
CA ARG A 762 51.55 -11.25 21.04
C ARG A 762 51.57 -11.79 19.61
N PHE A 763 50.58 -11.41 18.82
CA PHE A 763 50.38 -11.79 17.42
C PHE A 763 50.29 -10.55 16.53
#